data_AF-A0A937VE94-F1
#
_entry.id   AF-A0A937VE94-F1
#
_cell.length_a   1.000
_cell.length_b   1.000
_cell.length_c   1.000
_cell.angle_alpha   90.00
_cell.angle_beta   90.00
_cell.angle_gamma   90.00
#
_symmetry.space_group_name_H-M   'P 1'
#
loop_
_entity.id
_entity.type
_entity.pdbx_description
1 polymer ?
#
loop_
_entity_poly.entity_id
_entity_poly.type
_entity_poly.pdbx_seq_one_letter_code
_entity_poly.pdbx_strand_id
1 'polypeptide(L)'
;MICVNNDNDDKDNNFDIDDQNVPGEDDLVKMIARRPSGLTAGQVELKITQGADKVRVWAWLTKTVEITLPVRYNVTDLPKELWLEGVKGSTQQRDVKFQLVLLSGEMPGYPQPVPVVGVPDNVALTVVEIARVGWLGKGNSLNDDNTLDADPRVSAWPLALRVFPDARAVGGVARDKVGITVTLSVTPVENLDIFLRAFDVDDPAPQDAHVDPNDGGSLGTYLNTTIRYTAEEDNRGNVGGHKWGKIDGEDADGIAKLTFPAGTKEKTTEFQVTKQPGDNFRIAAACDKDFLKELRNRDQNDQEKIVDENNAKEIPDSGKRVSVVLTVWRRLHVERDSMAAPGAANTVNGNITAVAPAPPVTTLTVAVPLDDADQYQCPGGDFPNPCRLATGGLNFNVQGNTGGPAPNTVTVVGAPGVGAFSMHDDDRDGILPRFLNTDWMQDSDVAANNCFAAAYVRPIYDGGGNAANDNNDFGFDRNTEDAEAGGAGYYTRRNSAGNNSDDYWVSYLLSVFQGPLEADDDPETEGADLGFAPPIAGDNAVSIVYQETYDDACVRPGAVTSERATTVHEVGHQFDGAHADAGIMQQGCTKPANFTEATLNRIRSARRPGGGPRAATHAMSGIQQYDLRTLRTGGSEQVSSTTSLSLSIAADKTQVIVGEPVRLHFTLTNTSANPITGNFDLTLRFGRLQINISRDGGSFEAYLSKSGEIALTKDFALRPITLAPGESISAVDVVSFDVNHFDFALPTPGLYGLQATHAYDASDLSKQIDSNIIQITVVEPTGVDRDVWALIRAQRLEPFLTREARLFPNAQGSLAQIRYLVSAFPNSTYVPYIEEAVNAVCKGHFDQLICSPHFTQIFLPLIVKWWSTTQ
;
A
#
# COMPACT_ATOMS: atom_id res chain seq x y z
N MET A 1 -17.98 -46.66 2.60
CA MET A 1 -17.20 -45.78 3.51
C MET A 1 -18.07 -44.55 3.81
N ILE A 2 -17.72 -43.70 4.78
CA ILE A 2 -18.40 -42.41 5.02
C ILE A 2 -17.37 -41.38 5.48
N CYS A 3 -17.59 -40.08 5.25
CA CYS A 3 -16.79 -39.02 5.85
C CYS A 3 -17.32 -38.61 7.23
N VAL A 4 -16.59 -37.76 7.94
CA VAL A 4 -17.12 -37.06 9.11
C VAL A 4 -17.97 -35.89 8.62
N ASN A 5 -19.28 -35.96 8.88
CA ASN A 5 -20.26 -34.91 8.62
C ASN A 5 -19.89 -33.71 9.49
N ASN A 6 -19.50 -32.60 8.88
CA ASN A 6 -18.89 -31.42 9.53
C ASN A 6 -19.18 -30.14 8.71
N ASP A 7 -20.13 -30.23 7.81
CA ASP A 7 -20.70 -29.21 6.94
C ASP A 7 -21.97 -28.60 7.58
N ASN A 8 -22.71 -27.83 6.79
CA ASN A 8 -23.90 -27.08 7.22
C ASN A 8 -24.91 -27.03 6.06
N ASP A 9 -25.48 -28.18 5.71
CA ASP A 9 -26.38 -28.35 4.56
C ASP A 9 -27.65 -27.50 4.66
N ASP A 10 -28.13 -27.28 5.89
CA ASP A 10 -29.36 -26.52 6.13
C ASP A 10 -29.14 -25.03 6.40
N LYS A 11 -27.87 -24.59 6.39
CA LYS A 11 -27.42 -23.20 6.53
C LYS A 11 -27.88 -22.54 7.83
N ASP A 12 -28.02 -23.33 8.89
CA ASP A 12 -28.43 -22.82 10.18
C ASP A 12 -27.22 -22.34 11.02
N ASN A 13 -27.42 -22.09 12.32
CA ASN A 13 -26.36 -21.56 13.17
C ASN A 13 -25.35 -22.60 13.65
N ASN A 14 -25.52 -23.87 13.33
CA ASN A 14 -24.70 -24.99 13.76
C ASN A 14 -24.10 -25.72 12.55
N PHE A 15 -23.17 -26.61 12.84
CA PHE A 15 -22.72 -27.58 11.85
C PHE A 15 -23.55 -28.83 12.05
N ASP A 16 -23.80 -29.55 10.97
CA ASP A 16 -24.75 -30.65 10.94
C ASP A 16 -24.45 -31.71 12.01
N ILE A 17 -23.18 -31.94 12.34
CA ILE A 17 -22.74 -32.86 13.42
C ILE A 17 -23.35 -32.56 14.80
N ASP A 18 -23.69 -31.30 15.05
CA ASP A 18 -24.27 -30.81 16.30
C ASP A 18 -25.80 -30.67 16.21
N ASP A 19 -26.41 -30.92 15.04
CA ASP A 19 -27.83 -30.76 14.80
C ASP A 19 -28.65 -32.06 14.89
N GLN A 20 -29.92 -31.87 15.24
CA GLN A 20 -30.92 -32.93 15.39
C GLN A 20 -31.91 -32.97 14.24
N ASN A 21 -31.90 -32.00 13.33
CA ASN A 21 -32.74 -32.01 12.14
C ASN A 21 -32.11 -31.15 11.05
N VAL A 22 -31.60 -31.81 10.02
CA VAL A 22 -30.89 -31.18 8.91
C VAL A 22 -31.67 -31.45 7.61
N PRO A 23 -32.51 -30.51 7.14
CA PRO A 23 -33.14 -30.61 5.84
C PRO A 23 -32.12 -30.46 4.71
N GLY A 24 -31.99 -31.48 3.87
CA GLY A 24 -31.05 -31.45 2.74
C GLY A 24 -29.84 -32.37 2.93
N GLU A 25 -29.61 -32.82 4.16
CA GLU A 25 -28.53 -33.74 4.57
C GLU A 25 -28.17 -34.78 3.50
N ASP A 26 -26.94 -34.71 3.01
CA ASP A 26 -26.44 -35.58 1.94
C ASP A 26 -25.23 -36.46 2.32
N ASP A 27 -24.76 -36.30 3.55
CA ASP A 27 -23.53 -36.92 4.05
C ASP A 27 -23.77 -38.29 4.72
N LEU A 28 -25.03 -38.67 4.96
CA LEU A 28 -25.40 -39.94 5.58
C LEU A 28 -25.34 -41.14 4.64
N VAL A 29 -24.86 -42.27 5.15
CA VAL A 29 -24.87 -43.56 4.43
C VAL A 29 -26.00 -44.46 4.88
N LYS A 30 -26.79 -44.95 3.92
CA LYS A 30 -27.90 -45.88 4.17
C LYS A 30 -27.41 -47.29 4.52
N MET A 31 -27.89 -47.81 5.65
CA MET A 31 -27.78 -49.21 6.06
C MET A 31 -29.16 -49.87 6.07
N ILE A 32 -29.26 -51.10 5.55
CA ILE A 32 -30.53 -51.85 5.52
C ILE A 32 -30.40 -53.12 6.37
N ALA A 33 -31.04 -53.13 7.54
CA ALA A 33 -31.20 -54.34 8.33
C ALA A 33 -32.29 -55.21 7.70
N ARG A 34 -31.93 -56.39 7.19
CA ARG A 34 -32.85 -57.30 6.51
C ARG A 34 -33.27 -58.45 7.40
N ARG A 35 -34.48 -58.95 7.15
CA ARG A 35 -35.00 -60.15 7.77
C ARG A 35 -34.12 -61.36 7.41
N PRO A 36 -33.68 -62.19 8.38
CA PRO A 36 -33.05 -63.47 8.06
C PRO A 36 -33.97 -64.36 7.24
N SER A 37 -33.41 -65.08 6.26
CA SER A 37 -34.21 -65.93 5.36
C SER A 37 -34.96 -67.01 6.14
N GLY A 38 -36.24 -67.24 5.82
CA GLY A 38 -37.07 -68.29 6.41
C GLY A 38 -37.76 -67.95 7.74
N LEU A 39 -37.49 -66.79 8.35
CA LEU A 39 -38.20 -66.36 9.56
C LEU A 39 -39.49 -65.60 9.23
N THR A 40 -40.57 -65.93 9.93
CA THR A 40 -41.86 -65.22 9.83
C THR A 40 -42.19 -64.37 11.04
N ALA A 41 -41.68 -64.74 12.22
CA ALA A 41 -41.81 -63.98 13.46
C ALA A 41 -40.55 -64.15 14.33
N GLY A 42 -40.44 -63.36 15.40
CA GLY A 42 -39.27 -63.33 16.29
C GLY A 42 -38.74 -61.93 16.56
N GLN A 43 -37.59 -61.86 17.22
CA GLN A 43 -36.88 -60.61 17.52
C GLN A 43 -35.42 -60.67 17.09
N VAL A 44 -34.93 -59.57 16.53
CA VAL A 44 -33.51 -59.35 16.26
C VAL A 44 -33.00 -58.18 17.08
N GLU A 45 -31.71 -58.17 17.39
CA GLU A 45 -31.01 -57.06 18.05
C GLU A 45 -29.89 -56.55 17.14
N LEU A 46 -29.94 -55.26 16.81
CA LEU A 46 -28.86 -54.55 16.14
C LEU A 46 -28.01 -53.84 17.19
N LYS A 47 -26.70 -54.00 17.12
CA LYS A 47 -25.75 -53.33 18.03
C LYS A 47 -24.44 -52.96 17.34
N ILE A 48 -23.74 -51.97 17.87
CA ILE A 48 -22.36 -51.68 17.50
C ILE A 48 -21.45 -52.41 18.47
N THR A 49 -20.54 -53.22 17.94
CA THR A 49 -19.59 -54.04 18.71
C THR A 49 -18.20 -53.42 18.78
N GLN A 50 -17.89 -52.47 17.89
CA GLN A 50 -16.62 -51.73 17.85
C GLN A 50 -16.86 -50.35 17.21
N GLY A 51 -16.21 -49.29 17.71
CA GLY A 51 -16.24 -47.96 17.09
C GLY A 51 -17.55 -47.17 17.29
N ALA A 52 -18.27 -47.41 18.40
CA ALA A 52 -19.53 -46.71 18.68
C ALA A 52 -19.36 -45.20 18.88
N ASP A 53 -18.16 -44.73 19.24
CA ASP A 53 -17.83 -43.30 19.38
C ASP A 53 -17.59 -42.58 18.04
N LYS A 54 -17.69 -43.29 16.91
CA LYS A 54 -17.39 -42.78 15.57
C LYS A 54 -18.60 -42.59 14.69
N VAL A 55 -19.75 -43.10 15.10
CA VAL A 55 -20.97 -43.06 14.30
C VAL A 55 -22.19 -42.77 15.15
N ARG A 56 -23.14 -42.02 14.59
CA ARG A 56 -24.52 -41.97 15.05
C ARG A 56 -25.43 -42.69 14.06
N VAL A 57 -26.60 -43.12 14.53
CA VAL A 57 -27.56 -43.88 13.72
C VAL A 57 -28.90 -43.16 13.76
N TRP A 58 -29.49 -42.90 12.61
CA TRP A 58 -30.72 -42.14 12.46
C TRP A 58 -31.80 -42.96 11.77
N ALA A 59 -33.06 -42.72 12.13
CA ALA A 59 -34.20 -43.35 11.48
C ALA A 59 -34.52 -42.73 10.12
N TRP A 60 -34.11 -41.48 9.90
CA TRP A 60 -34.43 -40.68 8.72
C TRP A 60 -33.20 -39.96 8.21
N LEU A 61 -33.19 -39.63 6.91
CA LEU A 61 -32.10 -38.90 6.27
C LEU A 61 -31.93 -37.50 6.90
N THR A 62 -33.01 -36.86 7.35
CA THR A 62 -32.98 -35.51 7.94
C THR A 62 -32.62 -35.48 9.42
N LYS A 63 -32.06 -36.56 10.00
CA LYS A 63 -31.64 -36.65 11.42
C LYS A 63 -32.72 -36.46 12.50
N THR A 64 -34.00 -36.38 12.15
CA THR A 64 -35.09 -36.11 13.12
C THR A 64 -35.24 -37.11 14.29
N VAL A 65 -34.75 -38.35 14.17
CA VAL A 65 -34.86 -39.36 15.23
C VAL A 65 -33.58 -40.20 15.31
N GLU A 66 -32.78 -39.97 16.35
CA GLU A 66 -31.60 -40.79 16.65
C GLU A 66 -32.02 -42.17 17.21
N ILE A 67 -31.34 -43.22 16.76
CA ILE A 67 -31.50 -44.60 17.22
C ILE A 67 -30.34 -44.95 18.15
N THR A 68 -30.60 -44.99 19.45
CA THR A 68 -29.63 -45.49 20.43
C THR A 68 -29.47 -47.00 20.30
N LEU A 69 -28.23 -47.47 20.12
CA LEU A 69 -27.91 -48.90 20.05
C LEU A 69 -27.40 -49.44 21.39
N PRO A 70 -27.71 -50.71 21.76
CA PRO A 70 -28.43 -51.70 20.95
C PRO A 70 -29.95 -51.43 20.85
N VAL A 71 -30.56 -51.79 19.72
CA VAL A 71 -32.00 -51.67 19.47
C VAL A 71 -32.57 -53.01 19.02
N ARG A 72 -33.84 -53.28 19.38
CA ARG A 72 -34.55 -54.51 19.02
C ARG A 72 -35.66 -54.23 18.03
N TYR A 73 -35.77 -55.09 17.03
CA TYR A 73 -36.85 -55.07 16.05
C TYR A 73 -37.59 -56.40 16.03
N ASN A 74 -38.90 -56.36 15.80
CA ASN A 74 -39.58 -57.59 15.44
C ASN A 74 -39.17 -57.98 14.02
N VAL A 75 -39.11 -59.28 13.75
CA VAL A 75 -38.83 -59.82 12.41
C VAL A 75 -39.81 -59.27 11.36
N THR A 76 -41.04 -58.94 11.77
CA THR A 76 -42.09 -58.33 10.93
C THR A 76 -41.82 -56.85 10.60
N ASP A 77 -40.97 -56.17 11.38
CA ASP A 77 -40.64 -54.76 11.16
C ASP A 77 -39.50 -54.57 10.14
N LEU A 78 -38.86 -55.67 9.72
CA LEU A 78 -37.76 -55.69 8.75
C LEU A 78 -38.28 -55.86 7.30
N PRO A 79 -37.64 -55.24 6.30
CA PRO A 79 -36.38 -54.50 6.39
C PRO A 79 -36.52 -53.13 7.07
N LYS A 80 -35.50 -52.75 7.85
CA LYS A 80 -35.37 -51.40 8.38
C LYS A 80 -34.27 -50.65 7.66
N GLU A 81 -34.61 -49.46 7.19
CA GLU A 81 -33.66 -48.50 6.65
C GLU A 81 -33.17 -47.63 7.82
N LEU A 82 -31.86 -47.47 7.90
CA LEU A 82 -31.16 -46.69 8.90
C LEU A 82 -30.14 -45.82 8.17
N TRP A 83 -29.84 -44.66 8.72
CA TRP A 83 -28.89 -43.72 8.16
C TRP A 83 -27.73 -43.57 9.14
N LEU A 84 -26.51 -43.78 8.65
CA LEU A 84 -25.29 -43.73 9.44
C LEU A 84 -24.62 -42.39 9.21
N GLU A 85 -24.27 -41.70 10.28
CA GLU A 85 -23.51 -40.46 10.28
C GLU A 85 -22.10 -40.74 10.80
N GLY A 86 -21.06 -40.22 10.16
CA GLY A 86 -19.71 -40.24 10.69
C GLY A 86 -19.47 -39.04 11.61
N VAL A 87 -19.11 -39.27 12.87
CA VAL A 87 -18.83 -38.18 13.84
C VAL A 87 -17.37 -38.12 14.29
N LYS A 88 -16.56 -39.12 13.94
CA LYS A 88 -15.13 -39.16 14.26
C LYS A 88 -14.36 -40.12 13.36
N GLY A 89 -13.17 -39.74 12.91
CA GLY A 89 -12.34 -40.54 12.02
C GLY A 89 -11.94 -41.91 12.59
N SER A 90 -11.98 -42.93 11.73
CA SER A 90 -11.42 -44.25 11.98
C SER A 90 -9.89 -44.19 12.11
N THR A 91 -9.32 -45.08 12.93
CA THR A 91 -7.86 -45.25 13.05
C THR A 91 -7.37 -46.47 12.27
N GLN A 92 -8.29 -47.38 11.91
CA GLN A 92 -8.05 -48.53 11.05
C GLN A 92 -9.26 -48.74 10.12
N GLN A 93 -9.02 -49.38 8.97
CA GLN A 93 -10.13 -49.73 8.08
C GLN A 93 -11.10 -50.69 8.79
N ARG A 94 -12.40 -50.49 8.57
CA ARG A 94 -13.46 -51.38 9.06
C ARG A 94 -13.47 -51.51 10.60
N ASP A 95 -13.11 -50.44 11.30
CA ASP A 95 -13.05 -50.41 12.77
C ASP A 95 -14.37 -50.03 13.45
N VAL A 96 -15.39 -49.64 12.69
CA VAL A 96 -16.78 -49.56 13.14
C VAL A 96 -17.49 -50.84 12.72
N LYS A 97 -18.01 -51.62 13.68
CA LYS A 97 -18.63 -52.94 13.42
C LYS A 97 -20.03 -53.03 13.97
N PHE A 98 -21.00 -53.20 13.09
CA PHE A 98 -22.38 -53.50 13.44
C PHE A 98 -22.60 -55.01 13.43
N GLN A 99 -23.46 -55.46 14.34
CA GLN A 99 -23.84 -56.86 14.47
C GLN A 99 -25.36 -56.97 14.60
N LEU A 100 -25.98 -57.80 13.76
CA LEU A 100 -27.38 -58.17 13.86
C LEU A 100 -27.50 -59.60 14.40
N VAL A 101 -28.12 -59.76 15.57
CA VAL A 101 -28.26 -61.04 16.28
C VAL A 101 -29.73 -61.45 16.32
N LEU A 102 -30.04 -62.69 15.92
CA LEU A 102 -31.36 -63.27 16.16
C LEU A 102 -31.48 -63.65 17.64
N LEU A 103 -32.43 -63.03 18.35
CA LEU A 103 -32.71 -63.33 19.76
C LEU A 103 -33.73 -64.46 19.91
N SER A 104 -34.74 -64.48 19.05
CA SER A 104 -35.79 -65.50 19.00
C SER A 104 -36.41 -65.56 17.61
N GLY A 105 -36.90 -66.72 17.18
CA GLY A 105 -37.49 -66.89 15.86
C GLY A 105 -38.56 -67.99 15.82
N GLU A 106 -39.60 -67.76 15.03
CA GLU A 106 -40.53 -68.81 14.61
C GLU A 106 -40.26 -69.17 13.15
N MET A 107 -40.04 -70.46 12.89
CA MET A 107 -39.92 -71.00 11.54
C MET A 107 -41.24 -71.66 11.13
N PRO A 108 -41.72 -71.44 9.89
CA PRO A 108 -42.89 -72.14 9.36
C PRO A 108 -42.73 -73.66 9.47
N GLY A 109 -43.64 -74.31 10.20
CA GLY A 109 -43.63 -75.76 10.41
C GLY A 109 -43.08 -76.24 11.76
N TYR A 110 -42.62 -75.35 12.64
CA TYR A 110 -42.23 -75.69 14.03
C TYR A 110 -43.18 -75.04 15.05
N PRO A 111 -43.94 -75.83 15.85
CA PRO A 111 -44.99 -75.33 16.75
C PRO A 111 -44.50 -74.77 18.09
N GLN A 112 -43.18 -74.65 18.30
CA GLN A 112 -42.59 -74.07 19.51
C GLN A 112 -41.46 -73.11 19.13
N PRO A 113 -41.31 -71.96 19.83
CA PRO A 113 -40.17 -71.06 19.63
C PRO A 113 -38.87 -71.85 19.84
N VAL A 114 -38.11 -72.04 18.76
CA VAL A 114 -36.80 -72.67 18.88
C VAL A 114 -35.83 -71.58 19.32
N PRO A 115 -35.03 -71.77 20.38
CA PRO A 115 -33.91 -70.89 20.69
C PRO A 115 -32.87 -71.02 19.55
N VAL A 116 -33.08 -70.29 18.47
CA VAL A 116 -32.12 -70.23 17.38
C VAL A 116 -31.09 -69.20 17.79
N VAL A 117 -29.97 -69.66 18.37
CA VAL A 117 -28.75 -68.84 18.46
C VAL A 117 -28.24 -68.71 17.03
N GLY A 118 -28.78 -67.73 16.30
CA GLY A 118 -28.37 -67.44 14.94
C GLY A 118 -26.90 -67.02 14.91
N VAL A 119 -26.17 -67.42 13.87
CA VAL A 119 -24.84 -66.85 13.58
C VAL A 119 -25.04 -65.34 13.37
N PRO A 120 -24.38 -64.48 14.16
CA PRO A 120 -24.52 -63.03 13.99
C PRO A 120 -24.09 -62.60 12.60
N ASP A 121 -24.87 -61.74 11.96
CA ASP A 121 -24.47 -61.06 10.73
C ASP A 121 -23.68 -59.80 11.10
N ASN A 122 -22.57 -59.55 10.42
CA ASN A 122 -21.67 -58.43 10.74
C ASN A 122 -21.42 -57.59 9.49
N VAL A 123 -21.55 -56.28 9.64
CA VAL A 123 -21.12 -55.29 8.64
C VAL A 123 -20.13 -54.32 9.28
N ALA A 124 -19.16 -53.87 8.50
CA ALA A 124 -18.17 -52.93 8.98
C ALA A 124 -18.15 -51.66 8.13
N LEU A 125 -17.94 -50.52 8.79
CA LEU A 125 -17.83 -49.20 8.21
C LEU A 125 -16.45 -48.62 8.52
N THR A 126 -15.99 -47.75 7.62
CA THR A 126 -14.80 -46.90 7.83
C THR A 126 -15.27 -45.46 7.74
N VAL A 127 -15.01 -44.68 8.78
CA VAL A 127 -15.27 -43.24 8.82
C VAL A 127 -13.96 -42.53 8.48
N VAL A 128 -13.94 -41.74 7.42
CA VAL A 128 -12.74 -41.02 6.97
C VAL A 128 -12.82 -39.57 7.46
N GLU A 129 -11.69 -39.08 7.96
CA GLU A 129 -11.52 -37.71 8.41
C GLU A 129 -10.23 -37.18 7.80
N ILE A 130 -10.19 -35.88 7.49
CA ILE A 130 -8.94 -35.21 7.11
C ILE A 130 -8.14 -35.02 8.40
N ALA A 131 -6.95 -35.60 8.45
CA ALA A 131 -6.06 -35.53 9.62
C ALA A 131 -5.13 -34.32 9.56
N ARG A 132 -4.76 -33.88 8.35
CA ARG A 132 -3.86 -32.73 8.15
C ARG A 132 -3.96 -32.19 6.72
N VAL A 133 -3.91 -30.87 6.59
CA VAL A 133 -3.53 -30.14 5.38
C VAL A 133 -2.22 -29.40 5.66
N GLY A 134 -1.23 -29.53 4.78
CA GLY A 134 0.09 -28.94 4.99
C GLY A 134 0.79 -28.52 3.71
N TRP A 135 1.77 -27.64 3.87
CA TRP A 135 2.59 -27.14 2.77
C TRP A 135 3.86 -27.96 2.57
N LEU A 136 4.29 -28.07 1.31
CA LEU A 136 5.55 -28.68 0.89
C LEU A 136 6.26 -27.73 -0.09
N GLY A 137 7.45 -27.26 0.26
CA GLY A 137 8.23 -26.39 -0.62
C GLY A 137 8.71 -27.13 -1.88
N LYS A 138 9.11 -26.36 -2.90
CA LYS A 138 9.69 -26.84 -4.16
C LYS A 138 10.95 -26.07 -4.51
N GLY A 139 11.94 -26.17 -3.63
CA GLY A 139 13.18 -25.41 -3.72
C GLY A 139 12.94 -23.91 -3.52
N ASN A 140 11.90 -23.49 -2.81
CA ASN A 140 11.49 -22.09 -2.61
C ASN A 140 11.41 -21.70 -1.13
N SER A 141 12.13 -22.42 -0.28
CA SER A 141 12.47 -21.95 1.07
C SER A 141 13.59 -20.90 1.02
N LEU A 142 13.90 -20.29 2.17
CA LEU A 142 15.05 -19.43 2.36
C LEU A 142 16.35 -20.13 1.93
N ASN A 143 16.46 -21.43 2.21
CA ASN A 143 17.65 -22.24 1.92
C ASN A 143 17.59 -22.92 0.54
N ASP A 144 16.65 -22.52 -0.33
CA ASP A 144 16.45 -23.09 -1.66
C ASP A 144 16.13 -24.62 -1.67
N ASP A 145 15.48 -25.11 -0.61
CA ASP A 145 15.06 -26.51 -0.49
C ASP A 145 13.53 -26.65 -0.39
N ASN A 146 13.05 -27.88 -0.13
CA ASN A 146 11.61 -28.18 -0.04
C ASN A 146 11.03 -27.96 1.37
N THR A 147 11.82 -27.46 2.31
CA THR A 147 11.41 -27.26 3.70
C THR A 147 11.14 -25.78 3.91
N LEU A 148 9.88 -25.36 3.80
CA LEU A 148 9.49 -23.97 4.02
C LEU A 148 9.83 -23.54 5.45
N ASP A 149 10.31 -22.30 5.58
CA ASP A 149 10.72 -21.73 6.87
C ASP A 149 9.53 -21.10 7.58
N ALA A 150 9.63 -20.98 8.90
CA ALA A 150 8.69 -20.17 9.66
C ALA A 150 8.75 -18.70 9.22
N ASP A 151 7.60 -18.04 9.19
CA ASP A 151 7.54 -16.61 8.95
C ASP A 151 7.88 -15.83 10.25
N PRO A 152 8.97 -15.05 10.29
CA PRO A 152 9.39 -14.32 11.47
C PRO A 152 8.52 -13.09 11.80
N ARG A 153 7.65 -12.63 10.89
CA ARG A 153 6.79 -11.46 11.08
C ARG A 153 5.48 -11.77 11.81
N VAL A 154 5.16 -13.05 11.93
CA VAL A 154 3.83 -13.53 12.31
C VAL A 154 3.86 -14.16 13.69
N SER A 155 4.27 -13.39 14.70
CA SER A 155 4.34 -13.94 16.06
C SER A 155 2.97 -14.37 16.60
N ALA A 156 1.88 -13.81 16.05
CA ALA A 156 0.51 -14.13 16.44
C ALA A 156 0.02 -15.50 15.93
N TRP A 157 0.55 -15.98 14.79
CA TRP A 157 0.18 -17.29 14.23
C TRP A 157 1.34 -18.26 14.34
N PRO A 158 1.44 -19.00 15.46
CA PRO A 158 2.45 -20.03 15.59
C PRO A 158 2.28 -21.00 14.42
N LEU A 159 3.40 -21.25 13.71
CA LEU A 159 3.50 -22.13 12.53
C LEU A 159 3.19 -21.50 11.16
N ALA A 160 2.96 -20.19 11.06
CA ALA A 160 2.98 -19.53 9.74
C ALA A 160 4.30 -19.83 9.01
N LEU A 161 4.21 -20.09 7.71
CA LEU A 161 5.35 -20.41 6.86
C LEU A 161 5.52 -19.33 5.79
N ARG A 162 6.72 -19.23 5.22
CA ARG A 162 6.99 -18.34 4.09
C ARG A 162 7.52 -19.06 2.87
N VAL A 163 7.33 -18.44 1.70
CA VAL A 163 7.80 -18.93 0.40
C VAL A 163 8.45 -17.80 -0.40
N PHE A 164 9.51 -18.12 -1.15
CA PHE A 164 10.19 -17.21 -2.09
C PHE A 164 9.90 -17.62 -3.54
N PRO A 165 8.92 -17.00 -4.22
CA PRO A 165 8.50 -17.39 -5.57
C PRO A 165 9.48 -16.94 -6.66
N ASP A 166 10.52 -16.17 -6.31
CA ASP A 166 11.53 -15.68 -7.24
C ASP A 166 12.27 -16.81 -7.97
N ALA A 167 12.72 -16.50 -9.19
CA ALA A 167 13.76 -17.24 -9.85
C ALA A 167 15.04 -17.21 -8.99
N ARG A 168 15.77 -18.32 -8.95
CA ARG A 168 17.00 -18.41 -8.15
C ARG A 168 18.17 -17.62 -8.74
N ALA A 169 18.20 -17.57 -10.06
CA ALA A 169 19.27 -16.96 -10.83
C ALA A 169 18.66 -16.24 -12.02
N VAL A 170 19.44 -15.32 -12.58
CA VAL A 170 19.11 -14.55 -13.78
C VAL A 170 18.59 -15.48 -14.89
N GLY A 171 17.44 -15.14 -15.46
CA GLY A 171 16.80 -15.91 -16.54
C GLY A 171 16.25 -17.28 -16.12
N GLY A 172 16.30 -17.61 -14.84
CA GLY A 172 15.64 -18.79 -14.29
C GLY A 172 14.12 -18.66 -14.29
N VAL A 173 13.43 -19.78 -14.10
CA VAL A 173 11.97 -19.80 -13.96
C VAL A 173 11.60 -19.43 -12.52
N ALA A 174 10.55 -18.64 -12.34
CA ALA A 174 9.94 -18.42 -11.03
C ALA A 174 9.61 -19.74 -10.33
N ARG A 175 9.78 -19.78 -9.02
CA ARG A 175 9.45 -20.92 -8.16
C ARG A 175 8.17 -20.64 -7.37
N ASP A 176 7.17 -20.11 -8.07
CA ASP A 176 5.88 -19.69 -7.54
C ASP A 176 4.91 -20.86 -7.26
N LYS A 177 5.40 -22.11 -7.25
CA LYS A 177 4.61 -23.29 -6.91
C LYS A 177 5.06 -23.94 -5.62
N VAL A 178 4.10 -24.31 -4.78
CA VAL A 178 4.27 -25.19 -3.61
C VAL A 178 3.42 -26.44 -3.78
N GLY A 179 3.66 -27.45 -2.95
CA GLY A 179 2.80 -28.62 -2.81
C GLY A 179 1.81 -28.45 -1.66
N ILE A 180 0.56 -28.85 -1.89
CA ILE A 180 -0.42 -29.08 -0.82
C ILE A 180 -0.40 -30.58 -0.51
N THR A 181 -0.15 -30.95 0.74
CA THR A 181 -0.22 -32.33 1.23
C THR A 181 -1.46 -32.52 2.07
N VAL A 182 -2.31 -33.48 1.71
CA VAL A 182 -3.51 -33.85 2.47
C VAL A 182 -3.34 -35.27 2.99
N THR A 183 -3.46 -35.44 4.30
CA THR A 183 -3.35 -36.73 4.98
C THR A 183 -4.70 -37.10 5.61
N LEU A 184 -5.20 -38.30 5.33
CA LEU A 184 -6.43 -38.83 5.91
C LEU A 184 -6.15 -39.54 7.25
N SER A 185 -7.16 -39.68 8.12
CA SER A 185 -7.07 -40.42 9.39
C SER A 185 -6.76 -41.90 9.18
N VAL A 186 -7.29 -42.48 8.11
CA VAL A 186 -7.18 -43.89 7.69
C VAL A 186 -7.04 -44.00 6.17
N THR A 187 -6.42 -45.08 5.67
CA THR A 187 -6.45 -45.38 4.24
C THR A 187 -7.89 -45.67 3.79
N PRO A 188 -8.40 -45.06 2.71
CA PRO A 188 -9.73 -45.33 2.23
C PRO A 188 -9.81 -46.75 1.64
N VAL A 189 -10.96 -47.40 1.76
CA VAL A 189 -11.22 -48.77 1.27
C VAL A 189 -11.63 -48.82 -0.20
N GLU A 190 -11.97 -47.67 -0.75
CA GLU A 190 -12.39 -47.41 -2.14
C GLU A 190 -11.82 -46.04 -2.54
N ASN A 191 -12.00 -45.62 -3.79
CA ASN A 191 -11.58 -44.28 -4.19
C ASN A 191 -12.42 -43.23 -3.44
N LEU A 192 -11.76 -42.20 -2.90
CA LEU A 192 -12.41 -41.10 -2.19
C LEU A 192 -12.01 -39.78 -2.84
N ASP A 193 -12.98 -38.94 -3.19
CA ASP A 193 -12.70 -37.57 -3.60
C ASP A 193 -12.68 -36.67 -2.37
N ILE A 194 -11.65 -35.82 -2.27
CA ILE A 194 -11.55 -34.71 -1.32
C ILE A 194 -11.47 -33.43 -2.13
N PHE A 195 -12.13 -32.38 -1.69
CA PHE A 195 -12.14 -31.08 -2.36
C PHE A 195 -11.25 -30.09 -1.60
N LEU A 196 -10.63 -29.16 -2.33
CA LEU A 196 -9.72 -28.15 -1.80
C LEU A 196 -10.10 -26.78 -2.34
N ARG A 197 -10.10 -25.77 -1.48
CA ARG A 197 -10.26 -24.36 -1.87
C ARG A 197 -9.19 -23.51 -1.20
N ALA A 198 -8.62 -22.59 -1.96
CA ALA A 198 -7.68 -21.61 -1.45
C ALA A 198 -8.41 -20.35 -1.00
N PHE A 199 -7.89 -19.73 0.05
CA PHE A 199 -8.39 -18.50 0.62
C PHE A 199 -7.25 -17.51 0.72
N ASP A 200 -7.58 -16.28 0.34
CA ASP A 200 -6.89 -15.11 0.82
C ASP A 200 -7.18 -14.96 2.33
N VAL A 201 -6.17 -14.62 3.12
CA VAL A 201 -6.30 -14.41 4.56
C VAL A 201 -5.40 -13.25 4.96
N ASP A 202 -5.78 -12.55 6.02
CA ASP A 202 -5.12 -11.35 6.55
C ASP A 202 -3.57 -11.35 6.57
N ASP A 203 -3.03 -10.14 6.50
CA ASP A 203 -1.63 -9.77 6.68
C ASP A 203 -1.29 -9.67 8.19
N PRO A 204 -0.42 -10.54 8.74
CA PRO A 204 -0.21 -10.77 10.19
C PRO A 204 0.46 -9.66 11.02
N ALA A 205 0.19 -8.39 10.76
CA ALA A 205 0.82 -7.29 11.49
C ALA A 205 0.29 -7.19 12.94
N PRO A 206 1.06 -7.60 13.96
CA PRO A 206 0.52 -7.85 15.30
C PRO A 206 0.23 -6.56 16.11
N GLN A 207 0.46 -5.37 15.54
CA GLN A 207 0.58 -4.12 16.30
C GLN A 207 0.11 -2.83 15.60
N ASP A 208 -0.40 -2.87 14.36
CA ASP A 208 -0.93 -1.67 13.71
C ASP A 208 -2.43 -1.82 13.42
N ALA A 209 -3.16 -0.71 13.56
CA ALA A 209 -4.55 -0.65 13.13
C ALA A 209 -4.57 -0.74 11.61
N HIS A 210 -4.84 -1.94 11.09
CA HIS A 210 -5.20 -2.24 9.72
C HIS A 210 -4.07 -1.97 8.71
N VAL A 211 -3.18 -2.96 8.55
CA VAL A 211 -2.12 -2.95 7.51
C VAL A 211 -2.73 -3.13 6.12
N ASP A 212 -3.80 -3.92 6.02
CA ASP A 212 -4.64 -3.90 4.84
C ASP A 212 -5.77 -2.85 4.96
N PRO A 213 -6.29 -2.32 3.85
CA PRO A 213 -7.36 -1.34 3.89
C PRO A 213 -8.77 -1.96 3.74
N ASN A 214 -8.88 -3.29 3.64
CA ASN A 214 -10.15 -4.02 3.66
C ASN A 214 -10.55 -4.53 5.04
N ASP A 215 -9.67 -4.44 6.03
CA ASP A 215 -9.97 -4.52 7.46
C ASP A 215 -11.09 -3.59 7.93
N GLY A 216 -11.50 -2.61 7.12
CA GLY A 216 -12.74 -1.86 7.32
C GLY A 216 -14.02 -2.55 6.85
N GLY A 217 -13.94 -3.81 6.39
CA GLY A 217 -15.00 -4.53 5.68
C GLY A 217 -15.40 -3.88 4.35
N SER A 218 -14.47 -3.18 3.70
CA SER A 218 -14.76 -2.29 2.57
C SER A 218 -14.11 -2.75 1.27
N LEU A 219 -14.69 -2.39 0.13
CA LEU A 219 -14.03 -2.43 -1.17
C LEU A 219 -13.26 -1.12 -1.38
N GLY A 220 -12.03 -1.21 -1.88
CA GLY A 220 -11.27 -0.01 -2.19
C GLY A 220 -10.07 -0.23 -3.09
N THR A 221 -9.07 0.60 -2.90
CA THR A 221 -7.80 0.56 -3.62
C THR A 221 -6.69 0.88 -2.63
N TYR A 222 -5.62 0.08 -2.61
CA TYR A 222 -4.52 0.34 -1.68
C TYR A 222 -3.98 1.76 -1.88
N LEU A 223 -3.69 2.42 -0.77
CA LEU A 223 -3.22 3.80 -0.76
C LEU A 223 -2.01 3.94 -1.70
N ASN A 224 -2.10 4.91 -2.62
CA ASN A 224 -1.07 5.21 -3.62
C ASN A 224 -0.77 4.08 -4.61
N THR A 225 -1.74 3.20 -4.87
CA THR A 225 -1.65 2.16 -5.91
C THR A 225 -2.89 2.19 -6.81
N THR A 226 -2.93 1.32 -7.82
CA THR A 226 -4.13 1.03 -8.61
C THR A 226 -4.76 -0.33 -8.28
N ILE A 227 -4.22 -1.04 -7.28
CA ILE A 227 -4.64 -2.40 -6.94
C ILE A 227 -5.89 -2.32 -6.07
N ARG A 228 -6.96 -2.97 -6.54
CA ARG A 228 -8.23 -3.04 -5.82
C ARG A 228 -8.23 -4.19 -4.83
N TYR A 229 -9.02 -4.05 -3.78
CA TYR A 229 -9.32 -5.09 -2.79
C TYR A 229 -10.83 -5.14 -2.53
N THR A 230 -11.33 -6.28 -2.08
CA THR A 230 -12.71 -6.51 -1.58
C THR A 230 -12.66 -6.80 -0.09
N ALA A 231 -13.81 -7.05 0.54
CA ALA A 231 -13.85 -7.44 1.96
C ALA A 231 -13.33 -8.87 2.22
N GLU A 232 -13.21 -9.69 1.17
CA GLU A 232 -12.80 -11.09 1.23
C GLU A 232 -11.47 -11.37 0.48
N GLU A 233 -10.97 -10.40 -0.28
CA GLU A 233 -9.79 -10.55 -1.10
C GLU A 233 -8.99 -9.24 -1.17
N ASP A 234 -7.83 -9.23 -0.54
CA ASP A 234 -6.95 -8.08 -0.50
C ASP A 234 -5.59 -8.36 -1.15
N ASN A 235 -5.05 -9.59 -1.08
CA ASN A 235 -3.79 -10.03 -1.68
C ASN A 235 -3.47 -9.27 -2.97
N ARG A 236 -2.33 -8.60 -3.01
CA ARG A 236 -2.02 -7.60 -4.04
C ARG A 236 -1.83 -8.26 -5.41
N GLY A 237 -1.34 -9.50 -5.40
CA GLY A 237 -1.09 -10.31 -6.57
C GLY A 237 -2.33 -10.97 -7.15
N ASN A 238 -2.14 -11.59 -8.31
CA ASN A 238 -3.19 -12.33 -8.97
C ASN A 238 -2.62 -13.50 -9.79
N VAL A 239 -3.18 -14.69 -9.61
CA VAL A 239 -2.89 -15.86 -10.43
C VAL A 239 -4.20 -16.36 -11.05
N GLY A 240 -4.23 -16.46 -12.37
CA GLY A 240 -5.41 -17.00 -13.07
C GLY A 240 -6.68 -16.15 -12.97
N GLY A 241 -6.59 -14.89 -12.54
CA GLY A 241 -7.75 -14.04 -12.27
C GLY A 241 -8.09 -13.90 -10.79
N HIS A 242 -7.40 -14.63 -9.90
CA HIS A 242 -7.75 -14.73 -8.47
C HIS A 242 -6.65 -14.23 -7.53
N LYS A 243 -7.07 -13.62 -6.42
CA LYS A 243 -6.18 -13.13 -5.34
C LYS A 243 -5.77 -14.21 -4.34
N TRP A 244 -6.53 -15.31 -4.23
CA TRP A 244 -6.24 -16.47 -3.39
C TRP A 244 -5.27 -17.50 -4.02
N GLY A 245 -4.54 -17.13 -5.06
CA GLY A 245 -3.65 -18.04 -5.79
C GLY A 245 -4.43 -19.05 -6.65
N LYS A 246 -3.82 -20.20 -6.96
CA LYS A 246 -4.41 -21.21 -7.84
C LYS A 246 -4.02 -22.64 -7.49
N ILE A 247 -4.99 -23.53 -7.33
CA ILE A 247 -4.75 -24.97 -7.14
C ILE A 247 -4.79 -25.68 -8.51
N ASP A 248 -3.85 -26.59 -8.75
CA ASP A 248 -3.85 -27.41 -9.97
C ASP A 248 -5.14 -28.23 -10.07
N GLY A 249 -5.88 -28.02 -11.16
CA GLY A 249 -7.14 -28.71 -11.43
C GLY A 249 -8.37 -28.10 -10.74
N GLU A 250 -8.28 -26.88 -10.21
CA GLU A 250 -9.45 -26.13 -9.75
C GLU A 250 -10.45 -25.87 -10.90
N ASP A 251 -11.73 -25.85 -10.55
CA ASP A 251 -12.81 -25.49 -11.46
C ASP A 251 -13.16 -24.00 -11.39
N ALA A 252 -14.29 -23.60 -12.00
CA ALA A 252 -14.72 -22.21 -12.04
C ALA A 252 -15.08 -21.62 -10.66
N ASP A 253 -15.31 -22.47 -9.65
CA ASP A 253 -15.57 -22.06 -8.28
C ASP A 253 -14.27 -21.93 -7.47
N GLY A 254 -13.10 -22.14 -8.10
CA GLY A 254 -11.80 -22.18 -7.41
C GLY A 254 -11.62 -23.44 -6.54
N ILE A 255 -12.39 -24.50 -6.81
CA ILE A 255 -12.35 -25.74 -6.02
C ILE A 255 -11.67 -26.85 -6.83
N ALA A 256 -10.60 -27.42 -6.27
CA ALA A 256 -9.87 -28.53 -6.86
C ALA A 256 -10.31 -29.87 -6.27
N LYS A 257 -10.40 -30.89 -7.13
CA LYS A 257 -10.76 -32.27 -6.72
C LYS A 257 -9.52 -33.16 -6.61
N LEU A 258 -9.33 -33.74 -5.42
CA LEU A 258 -8.22 -34.61 -5.08
C LEU A 258 -8.70 -36.05 -4.80
N THR A 259 -8.64 -36.92 -5.81
CA THR A 259 -9.03 -38.34 -5.66
C THR A 259 -7.97 -39.17 -4.96
N PHE A 260 -8.23 -39.67 -3.76
CA PHE A 260 -7.43 -40.68 -3.07
C PHE A 260 -7.77 -42.09 -3.57
N PRO A 261 -6.84 -42.80 -4.23
CA PRO A 261 -7.06 -44.19 -4.58
C PRO A 261 -7.18 -45.06 -3.33
N ALA A 262 -7.94 -46.15 -3.43
CA ALA A 262 -8.02 -47.15 -2.37
C ALA A 262 -6.61 -47.56 -1.87
N GLY A 263 -6.41 -47.59 -0.56
CA GLY A 263 -5.12 -47.91 0.07
C GLY A 263 -4.12 -46.74 0.17
N THR A 264 -4.47 -45.53 -0.30
CA THR A 264 -3.59 -44.35 -0.23
C THR A 264 -4.02 -43.42 0.90
N LYS A 265 -3.14 -43.16 1.89
CA LYS A 265 -3.45 -42.31 3.05
C LYS A 265 -3.15 -40.83 2.83
N GLU A 266 -2.19 -40.54 1.97
CA GLU A 266 -1.64 -39.20 1.74
C GLU A 266 -1.59 -38.92 0.25
N LYS A 267 -1.95 -37.70 -0.13
CA LYS A 267 -1.87 -37.27 -1.52
C LYS A 267 -1.45 -35.80 -1.60
N THR A 268 -0.75 -35.46 -2.68
CA THR A 268 -0.26 -34.12 -2.95
C THR A 268 -0.87 -33.54 -4.22
N THR A 269 -1.11 -32.23 -4.26
CA THR A 269 -1.36 -31.45 -5.48
C THR A 269 -0.50 -30.19 -5.50
N GLU A 270 -0.41 -29.47 -6.63
CA GLU A 270 0.31 -28.19 -6.69
C GLU A 270 -0.60 -27.00 -6.39
N PHE A 271 -0.01 -25.97 -5.80
CA PHE A 271 -0.60 -24.66 -5.60
C PHE A 271 0.36 -23.59 -6.10
N GLN A 272 -0.13 -22.65 -6.89
CA GLN A 272 0.63 -21.50 -7.38
C GLN A 272 0.29 -20.27 -6.54
N VAL A 273 1.31 -19.72 -5.87
CA VAL A 273 1.22 -18.46 -5.13
C VAL A 273 1.37 -17.28 -6.07
N THR A 274 1.00 -16.09 -5.60
CA THR A 274 1.32 -14.83 -6.28
C THR A 274 2.80 -14.49 -6.12
N LYS A 275 3.21 -13.33 -6.65
CA LYS A 275 4.60 -12.83 -6.56
C LYS A 275 4.67 -11.51 -5.78
N GLN A 276 3.60 -11.09 -5.13
CA GLN A 276 3.56 -9.83 -4.40
C GLN A 276 3.95 -10.12 -2.95
N PRO A 277 4.99 -9.46 -2.41
CA PRO A 277 5.42 -9.75 -1.06
C PRO A 277 4.35 -9.32 -0.05
N GLY A 278 4.12 -10.16 0.94
CA GLY A 278 3.05 -10.03 1.91
C GLY A 278 1.77 -10.76 1.56
N ASP A 279 1.60 -11.27 0.33
CA ASP A 279 0.38 -12.04 0.04
C ASP A 279 0.33 -13.33 0.89
N ASN A 280 -0.83 -13.65 1.46
CA ASN A 280 -1.02 -14.76 2.39
C ASN A 280 -2.10 -15.74 1.91
N PHE A 281 -1.92 -17.02 2.25
CA PHE A 281 -2.81 -18.08 1.77
C PHE A 281 -3.11 -19.12 2.85
N ARG A 282 -4.35 -19.62 2.85
CA ARG A 282 -4.74 -20.88 3.52
C ARG A 282 -5.51 -21.78 2.56
N ILE A 283 -5.42 -23.08 2.78
CA ILE A 283 -6.17 -24.10 2.05
C ILE A 283 -7.13 -24.80 3.00
N ALA A 284 -8.42 -24.79 2.70
CA ALA A 284 -9.40 -25.64 3.37
C ALA A 284 -9.67 -26.91 2.55
N ALA A 285 -9.93 -28.01 3.25
CA ALA A 285 -10.25 -29.30 2.66
C ALA A 285 -11.54 -29.89 3.26
N ALA A 286 -12.39 -30.48 2.42
CA ALA A 286 -13.63 -31.13 2.83
C ALA A 286 -13.97 -32.33 1.93
N CYS A 287 -14.84 -33.22 2.42
CA CYS A 287 -15.41 -34.30 1.59
C CYS A 287 -16.59 -33.83 0.74
N ASP A 288 -17.32 -32.83 1.22
CA ASP A 288 -18.36 -32.16 0.44
C ASP A 288 -17.76 -30.93 -0.29
N LYS A 289 -18.12 -30.80 -1.56
CA LYS A 289 -17.73 -29.69 -2.42
C LYS A 289 -18.58 -28.46 -2.10
N ASP A 290 -19.87 -28.65 -1.86
CA ASP A 290 -20.81 -27.53 -1.75
C ASP A 290 -20.52 -26.72 -0.48
N PHE A 291 -20.19 -27.38 0.63
CA PHE A 291 -19.70 -26.75 1.86
C PHE A 291 -18.51 -25.80 1.63
N LEU A 292 -17.53 -26.19 0.80
CA LEU A 292 -16.39 -25.30 0.52
C LEU A 292 -16.79 -24.01 -0.20
N LYS A 293 -17.92 -23.98 -0.93
CA LYS A 293 -18.43 -22.75 -1.57
C LYS A 293 -18.96 -21.77 -0.54
N GLU A 294 -19.47 -22.30 0.57
CA GLU A 294 -20.09 -21.53 1.66
C GLU A 294 -19.06 -21.05 2.68
N LEU A 295 -17.79 -21.44 2.52
CA LEU A 295 -16.71 -20.90 3.34
C LEU A 295 -16.25 -19.53 2.82
N ARG A 296 -15.87 -18.67 3.76
CA ARG A 296 -15.29 -17.34 3.51
C ARG A 296 -14.18 -17.01 4.51
N ASN A 297 -13.47 -15.95 4.20
CA ASN A 297 -12.66 -15.19 5.14
C ASN A 297 -12.93 -13.70 4.87
N ARG A 298 -13.25 -12.94 5.93
CA ARG A 298 -13.35 -11.47 5.93
C ARG A 298 -12.40 -10.97 6.99
N ASP A 299 -11.20 -10.57 6.59
CA ASP A 299 -10.07 -10.20 7.46
C ASP A 299 -10.50 -9.58 8.79
N GLN A 300 -11.17 -8.42 8.75
CA GLN A 300 -11.65 -7.70 9.94
C GLN A 300 -12.35 -8.58 11.00
N ASN A 301 -13.18 -9.51 10.55
CA ASN A 301 -14.08 -10.28 11.40
C ASN A 301 -13.56 -11.68 11.71
N ASP A 302 -12.87 -12.29 10.75
CA ASP A 302 -12.48 -13.69 10.82
C ASP A 302 -10.98 -13.86 11.13
N GLN A 303 -10.17 -12.80 10.94
CA GLN A 303 -8.71 -12.83 11.06
C GLN A 303 -8.15 -13.94 10.16
N GLU A 304 -7.29 -14.82 10.68
CA GLU A 304 -6.79 -15.95 9.89
C GLU A 304 -7.83 -17.06 9.63
N LYS A 305 -9.00 -17.02 10.27
CA LYS A 305 -9.93 -18.16 10.32
C LYS A 305 -10.72 -18.31 9.04
N ILE A 306 -10.96 -19.54 8.63
CA ILE A 306 -11.91 -19.85 7.57
C ILE A 306 -13.22 -20.22 8.23
N VAL A 307 -14.25 -19.44 7.96
CA VAL A 307 -15.56 -19.55 8.60
C VAL A 307 -16.63 -19.89 7.59
N ASP A 308 -17.71 -20.51 8.06
CA ASP A 308 -18.94 -20.67 7.28
C ASP A 308 -19.65 -19.31 7.14
N GLU A 309 -20.06 -18.97 5.93
CA GLU A 309 -20.72 -17.71 5.61
C GLU A 309 -22.07 -17.55 6.30
N ASN A 310 -22.75 -18.65 6.59
CA ASN A 310 -24.12 -18.65 7.13
C ASN A 310 -24.15 -18.37 8.64
N ASN A 311 -23.15 -18.84 9.39
CA ASN A 311 -23.12 -18.75 10.86
C ASN A 311 -21.85 -18.11 11.44
N ALA A 312 -20.86 -17.77 10.60
CA ALA A 312 -19.57 -17.19 10.98
C ALA A 312 -18.76 -18.03 12.00
N LYS A 313 -19.06 -19.32 12.14
CA LYS A 313 -18.26 -20.24 12.94
C LYS A 313 -17.07 -20.74 12.12
N GLU A 314 -15.92 -20.82 12.76
CA GLU A 314 -14.74 -21.46 12.17
C GLU A 314 -15.05 -22.92 11.85
N ILE A 315 -14.58 -23.40 10.70
CA ILE A 315 -14.75 -24.78 10.26
C ILE A 315 -14.34 -25.78 11.38
N PRO A 316 -15.13 -26.83 11.65
CA PRO A 316 -14.81 -27.79 12.69
C PRO A 316 -13.45 -28.44 12.47
N ASP A 317 -12.69 -28.61 13.56
CA ASP A 317 -11.32 -29.16 13.50
C ASP A 317 -10.40 -28.40 12.52
N SER A 318 -10.48 -27.06 12.47
CA SER A 318 -9.68 -26.22 11.57
C SER A 318 -8.18 -26.54 11.57
N GLY A 319 -7.60 -26.88 12.73
CA GLY A 319 -6.20 -27.32 12.85
C GLY A 319 -5.83 -28.61 12.08
N LYS A 320 -6.81 -29.36 11.58
CA LYS A 320 -6.63 -30.53 10.71
C LYS A 320 -7.02 -30.24 9.26
N ARG A 321 -8.14 -29.51 9.06
CA ARG A 321 -8.79 -29.30 7.76
C ARG A 321 -8.31 -28.07 7.02
N VAL A 322 -7.65 -27.15 7.71
CA VAL A 322 -7.11 -25.93 7.14
C VAL A 322 -5.59 -25.92 7.31
N SER A 323 -4.87 -25.55 6.26
CA SER A 323 -3.42 -25.35 6.37
C SER A 323 -3.08 -24.24 7.37
N VAL A 324 -1.82 -24.21 7.81
CA VAL A 324 -1.25 -22.98 8.38
C VAL A 324 -1.16 -21.89 7.30
N VAL A 325 -0.98 -20.64 7.71
CA VAL A 325 -0.78 -19.53 6.76
C VAL A 325 0.54 -19.70 6.01
N LEU A 326 0.51 -19.40 4.71
CA LEU A 326 1.69 -19.29 3.85
C LEU A 326 1.82 -17.87 3.32
N THR A 327 2.93 -17.20 3.63
CA THR A 327 3.20 -15.80 3.26
C THR A 327 4.25 -15.71 2.16
N VAL A 328 4.03 -14.83 1.17
CA VAL A 328 4.96 -14.59 0.08
C VAL A 328 6.04 -13.60 0.50
N TRP A 329 7.30 -13.96 0.32
CA TRP A 329 8.46 -13.09 0.49
C TRP A 329 9.20 -12.94 -0.83
N ARG A 330 9.83 -11.78 -1.06
CA ARG A 330 10.63 -11.54 -2.27
C ARG A 330 12.10 -11.35 -1.93
N ARG A 331 12.98 -11.75 -2.86
CA ARG A 331 14.41 -11.46 -2.81
C ARG A 331 14.72 -10.23 -3.63
N LEU A 332 15.46 -9.28 -3.05
CA LEU A 332 15.96 -8.11 -3.76
C LEU A 332 17.46 -8.29 -4.00
N HIS A 333 17.83 -8.70 -5.21
CA HIS A 333 19.23 -8.82 -5.58
C HIS A 333 19.84 -7.43 -5.76
N VAL A 334 21.05 -7.23 -5.26
CA VAL A 334 21.70 -5.91 -5.22
C VAL A 334 23.00 -5.96 -5.98
N GLU A 335 23.14 -5.06 -6.96
CA GLU A 335 24.42 -4.67 -7.55
C GLU A 335 24.88 -3.37 -6.89
N ARG A 336 26.15 -3.30 -6.50
CA ARG A 336 26.75 -2.13 -5.88
C ARG A 336 27.99 -1.73 -6.64
N ASP A 337 28.02 -0.47 -7.05
CA ASP A 337 29.17 0.12 -7.70
C ASP A 337 29.68 1.36 -6.94
N SER A 338 30.89 1.78 -7.28
CA SER A 338 31.50 2.99 -6.77
C SER A 338 32.30 3.72 -7.83
N MET A 339 32.21 5.04 -7.80
CA MET A 339 33.08 5.95 -8.52
C MET A 339 34.53 5.86 -8.02
N ALA A 340 35.47 6.01 -8.96
CA ALA A 340 36.89 6.09 -8.68
C ALA A 340 37.20 7.27 -7.75
N ALA A 341 38.32 7.20 -7.03
CA ALA A 341 38.79 8.33 -6.24
C ALA A 341 39.07 9.56 -7.12
N PRO A 342 38.84 10.79 -6.61
CA PRO A 342 39.21 12.02 -7.31
C PRO A 342 40.69 12.06 -7.73
N GLY A 343 41.59 11.55 -6.88
CA GLY A 343 43.02 11.67 -7.12
C GLY A 343 43.43 13.14 -7.30
N ALA A 344 44.14 13.46 -8.38
CA ALA A 344 44.53 14.85 -8.66
C ALA A 344 43.40 15.68 -9.29
N ALA A 345 42.25 15.07 -9.64
CA ALA A 345 41.15 15.79 -10.26
C ALA A 345 40.55 16.81 -9.30
N ASN A 346 40.66 16.64 -7.98
CA ASN A 346 40.20 17.62 -7.01
C ASN A 346 41.24 18.72 -6.67
N THR A 347 42.27 18.87 -7.49
CA THR A 347 43.34 19.86 -7.30
C THR A 347 43.58 20.64 -8.58
N VAL A 348 43.46 21.96 -8.52
CA VAL A 348 43.82 22.86 -9.62
C VAL A 348 45.24 23.39 -9.42
N ASN A 349 46.09 23.19 -10.44
CA ASN A 349 47.44 23.75 -10.49
C ASN A 349 47.49 24.88 -11.52
N GLY A 350 48.08 26.02 -11.16
CA GLY A 350 48.07 27.18 -12.04
C GLY A 350 49.13 28.22 -11.71
N ASN A 351 48.98 29.41 -12.30
CA ASN A 351 49.78 30.59 -11.97
C ASN A 351 48.89 31.75 -11.53
N ILE A 352 49.25 32.37 -10.40
CA ILE A 352 48.78 33.69 -10.00
C ILE A 352 49.47 34.71 -10.91
N THR A 353 48.72 35.50 -11.67
CA THR A 353 49.25 36.51 -12.59
C THR A 353 49.15 37.94 -12.07
N ALA A 354 48.22 38.20 -11.15
CA ALA A 354 48.10 39.49 -10.49
C ALA A 354 47.62 39.31 -9.05
N VAL A 355 48.02 40.24 -8.19
CA VAL A 355 47.64 40.30 -6.78
C VAL A 355 47.12 41.71 -6.52
N ALA A 356 45.85 41.83 -6.13
CA ALA A 356 45.21 43.08 -5.73
C ALA A 356 45.06 43.09 -4.19
N PRO A 357 45.98 43.76 -3.46
CA PRO A 357 46.01 43.68 -2.00
C PRO A 357 44.85 44.47 -1.37
N ALA A 358 44.07 43.84 -0.50
CA ALA A 358 43.02 44.49 0.31
C ALA A 358 42.95 43.90 1.73
N PRO A 359 43.94 44.17 2.62
CA PRO A 359 44.02 43.53 3.94
C PRO A 359 42.67 43.59 4.70
N PRO A 360 42.18 42.49 5.28
CA PRO A 360 42.85 41.19 5.47
C PRO A 360 42.71 40.17 4.31
N VAL A 361 41.91 40.46 3.29
CA VAL A 361 41.59 39.53 2.19
C VAL A 361 42.21 40.02 0.88
N THR A 362 43.04 39.21 0.25
CA THR A 362 43.66 39.56 -1.03
C THR A 362 42.96 38.88 -2.18
N THR A 363 42.67 39.64 -3.25
CA THR A 363 42.15 39.09 -4.51
C THR A 363 43.31 38.76 -5.45
N LEU A 364 43.36 37.51 -5.89
CA LEU A 364 44.33 36.96 -6.84
C LEU A 364 43.66 36.85 -8.19
N THR A 365 44.38 37.15 -9.27
CA THR A 365 43.98 36.76 -10.62
C THR A 365 44.76 35.53 -11.01
N VAL A 366 44.08 34.45 -11.36
CA VAL A 366 44.68 33.18 -11.77
C VAL A 366 44.45 32.93 -13.26
N ALA A 367 45.47 32.43 -13.96
CA ALA A 367 45.42 32.16 -15.39
C ALA A 367 45.01 30.71 -15.71
N VAL A 368 44.10 30.16 -14.91
CA VAL A 368 43.52 28.84 -15.11
C VAL A 368 42.01 28.91 -15.10
N PRO A 369 41.31 28.11 -15.93
CA PRO A 369 39.89 27.93 -15.77
C PRO A 369 39.63 27.32 -14.39
N LEU A 370 38.54 27.74 -13.77
CA LEU A 370 37.99 27.13 -12.57
C LEU A 370 36.60 26.65 -12.97
N ASP A 371 36.25 25.43 -12.57
CA ASP A 371 35.01 24.82 -13.03
C ASP A 371 33.79 25.56 -12.44
N ASP A 372 33.96 26.11 -11.23
CA ASP A 372 32.90 26.78 -10.49
C ASP A 372 33.38 28.03 -9.67
N ALA A 373 32.43 28.86 -9.21
CA ALA A 373 32.61 30.11 -8.48
C ALA A 373 32.83 29.95 -6.98
N ASP A 374 32.45 28.84 -6.38
CA ASP A 374 32.46 28.65 -4.93
C ASP A 374 33.02 27.32 -4.46
N GLN A 375 33.28 26.39 -5.37
CA GLN A 375 34.01 25.14 -5.10
C GLN A 375 35.10 25.27 -4.02
N TYR A 376 36.09 26.15 -4.20
CA TYR A 376 37.24 26.22 -3.28
C TYR A 376 37.01 27.11 -2.05
N GLN A 377 35.77 27.47 -1.71
CA GLN A 377 35.46 28.43 -0.67
C GLN A 377 35.30 27.78 0.71
N CYS A 378 36.19 28.13 1.65
CA CYS A 378 36.08 27.71 3.06
C CYS A 378 36.04 28.93 4.01
N PRO A 379 34.86 29.52 4.30
CA PRO A 379 34.75 30.73 5.10
C PRO A 379 35.16 30.51 6.57
N GLY A 380 35.05 29.26 7.08
CA GLY A 380 35.17 28.93 8.50
C GLY A 380 36.58 28.62 9.01
N GLY A 381 37.51 28.18 8.16
CA GLY A 381 38.90 27.84 8.56
C GLY A 381 39.08 26.73 9.61
N ASP A 382 38.01 26.13 10.11
CA ASP A 382 38.00 25.16 11.21
C ASP A 382 38.05 23.68 10.75
N PHE A 383 38.25 23.43 9.45
CA PHE A 383 38.26 22.09 8.89
C PHE A 383 39.62 21.37 9.06
N PRO A 384 39.63 20.02 9.21
CA PRO A 384 40.87 19.23 9.20
C PRO A 384 41.70 19.43 7.92
N ASN A 385 41.03 19.68 6.80
CA ASN A 385 41.58 19.97 5.47
C ASN A 385 41.01 21.31 4.96
N PRO A 386 41.36 22.49 5.52
CA PRO A 386 40.78 23.74 5.05
C PRO A 386 41.15 23.96 3.58
N CYS A 387 40.28 24.51 2.74
CA CYS A 387 40.57 24.87 1.35
C CYS A 387 41.90 25.62 1.25
N ARG A 388 42.93 25.01 0.62
CA ARG A 388 44.29 25.59 0.60
C ARG A 388 44.68 25.99 -0.80
N LEU A 389 45.00 27.27 -0.95
CA LEU A 389 45.89 27.70 -1.99
C LEU A 389 47.34 27.62 -1.47
N ALA A 390 48.13 26.69 -2.00
CA ALA A 390 49.55 26.52 -1.70
C ALA A 390 50.41 27.25 -2.74
N THR A 391 51.22 28.22 -2.31
CA THR A 391 52.20 28.92 -3.16
C THR A 391 53.40 29.42 -2.37
N GLY A 392 54.59 29.40 -2.98
CA GLY A 392 55.82 29.85 -2.32
C GLY A 392 56.19 29.09 -1.04
N GLY A 393 55.69 27.86 -0.87
CA GLY A 393 55.85 27.06 0.36
C GLY A 393 54.94 27.47 1.52
N LEU A 394 53.96 28.33 1.27
CA LEU A 394 52.93 28.76 2.23
C LEU A 394 51.56 28.30 1.77
N ASN A 395 50.62 28.14 2.72
CA ASN A 395 49.22 27.84 2.46
C ASN A 395 48.35 29.04 2.87
N PHE A 396 47.36 29.34 2.04
CA PHE A 396 46.41 30.42 2.24
C PHE A 396 44.99 29.85 2.21
N ASN A 397 44.15 30.28 3.16
CA ASN A 397 42.75 29.90 3.18
C ASN A 397 42.02 30.66 2.07
N VAL A 398 41.34 29.92 1.20
CA VAL A 398 40.50 30.50 0.16
C VAL A 398 39.18 30.95 0.79
N GLN A 399 38.69 32.12 0.36
CA GLN A 399 37.48 32.78 0.87
C GLN A 399 36.40 32.90 -0.21
N GLY A 400 36.69 32.46 -1.44
CA GLY A 400 35.80 32.51 -2.59
C GLY A 400 36.59 32.62 -3.89
N ASN A 401 36.00 32.15 -4.98
CA ASN A 401 36.56 32.20 -6.33
C ASN A 401 35.55 32.75 -7.35
N THR A 402 35.90 32.69 -8.63
CA THR A 402 34.96 32.83 -9.74
C THR A 402 35.15 31.64 -10.67
N GLY A 403 34.05 31.14 -11.22
CA GLY A 403 34.07 30.05 -12.19
C GLY A 403 34.18 30.54 -13.63
N GLY A 404 34.50 29.60 -14.53
CA GLY A 404 34.51 29.79 -15.97
C GLY A 404 35.91 29.89 -16.60
N PRO A 405 36.00 30.35 -17.87
CA PRO A 405 37.26 30.42 -18.58
C PRO A 405 38.21 31.46 -17.97
N ALA A 406 39.50 31.14 -17.95
CA ALA A 406 40.53 32.06 -17.45
C ALA A 406 40.48 33.44 -18.15
N PRO A 407 40.82 34.54 -17.45
CA PRO A 407 41.31 34.57 -16.07
C PRO A 407 40.18 34.55 -15.03
N ASN A 408 40.41 33.86 -13.92
CA ASN A 408 39.51 33.85 -12.77
C ASN A 408 40.10 34.61 -11.58
N THR A 409 39.26 34.92 -10.59
CA THR A 409 39.71 35.49 -9.33
C THR A 409 39.60 34.50 -8.18
N VAL A 410 40.57 34.52 -7.27
CA VAL A 410 40.55 33.76 -6.01
C VAL A 410 40.82 34.74 -4.87
N THR A 411 39.97 34.75 -3.86
CA THR A 411 40.16 35.57 -2.66
C THR A 411 40.76 34.72 -1.55
N VAL A 412 41.79 35.21 -0.87
CA VAL A 412 42.46 34.48 0.22
C VAL A 412 42.74 35.37 1.42
N VAL A 413 42.80 34.78 2.61
CA VAL A 413 43.32 35.48 3.80
C VAL A 413 44.85 35.48 3.76
N GLY A 414 45.45 36.68 3.72
CA GLY A 414 46.91 36.85 3.59
C GLY A 414 47.30 37.53 2.28
N ALA A 415 48.59 37.51 1.93
CA ALA A 415 49.14 38.19 0.75
C ALA A 415 50.14 37.29 0.01
N PRO A 416 49.67 36.30 -0.78
CA PRO A 416 50.55 35.49 -1.59
C PRO A 416 51.22 36.33 -2.70
N GLY A 417 52.38 35.88 -3.15
CA GLY A 417 53.06 36.46 -4.31
C GLY A 417 52.49 35.95 -5.64
N VAL A 418 52.89 36.60 -6.74
CA VAL A 418 52.71 36.07 -8.11
C VAL A 418 53.58 34.81 -8.28
N GLY A 419 53.06 33.78 -8.92
CA GLY A 419 53.80 32.53 -9.14
C GLY A 419 52.89 31.31 -9.27
N ALA A 420 53.51 30.13 -9.31
CA ALA A 420 52.78 28.86 -9.35
C ALA A 420 51.99 28.65 -8.06
N PHE A 421 50.80 28.09 -8.17
CA PHE A 421 49.98 27.67 -7.05
C PHE A 421 49.38 26.29 -7.29
N SER A 422 49.00 25.64 -6.19
CA SER A 422 48.13 24.47 -6.15
C SER A 422 46.95 24.84 -5.25
N MET A 423 45.72 24.65 -5.73
CA MET A 423 44.50 24.88 -4.97
C MET A 423 43.74 23.57 -4.88
N HIS A 424 43.32 23.21 -3.68
CA HIS A 424 42.61 21.96 -3.40
C HIS A 424 41.38 22.29 -2.57
N ASP A 425 40.29 21.60 -2.87
CA ASP A 425 39.07 21.60 -2.06
C ASP A 425 39.31 21.06 -0.66
N ASP A 426 38.35 21.33 0.22
CA ASP A 426 38.32 20.74 1.54
C ASP A 426 37.70 19.35 1.60
N ASP A 427 37.25 18.83 0.46
CA ASP A 427 36.74 17.48 0.34
C ASP A 427 37.72 16.41 0.81
N ARG A 428 37.17 15.23 1.13
CA ARG A 428 37.97 14.06 1.46
C ARG A 428 38.19 13.17 0.24
N ASP A 429 39.31 13.37 -0.44
CA ASP A 429 39.75 12.53 -1.58
C ASP A 429 39.73 11.01 -1.32
N GLY A 430 39.90 10.60 -0.05
CA GLY A 430 39.91 9.19 0.37
C GLY A 430 38.54 8.58 0.61
N ILE A 431 37.45 9.31 0.41
CA ILE A 431 36.08 8.80 0.62
C ILE A 431 35.67 7.78 -0.44
N LEU A 432 36.31 7.82 -1.62
CA LEU A 432 36.13 6.88 -2.73
C LEU A 432 37.46 6.22 -3.14
N PRO A 433 37.42 5.05 -3.82
CA PRO A 433 36.22 4.25 -4.09
C PRO A 433 35.79 3.44 -2.86
N ARG A 434 34.48 3.41 -2.58
CA ARG A 434 33.87 2.51 -1.60
C ARG A 434 32.40 2.26 -1.91
N PHE A 435 31.92 1.06 -1.60
CA PHE A 435 30.49 0.78 -1.62
C PHE A 435 29.74 1.54 -0.52
N LEU A 436 28.45 1.75 -0.78
CA LEU A 436 27.52 2.35 0.18
C LEU A 436 27.38 1.51 1.45
N ASN A 437 27.14 2.19 2.57
CA ASN A 437 26.75 1.53 3.82
C ASN A 437 25.34 0.96 3.70
N THR A 438 25.22 -0.36 3.78
CA THR A 438 23.94 -1.06 3.67
C THR A 438 23.45 -1.72 4.97
N ASP A 439 23.91 -1.27 6.14
CA ASP A 439 23.62 -1.88 7.45
C ASP A 439 22.11 -2.03 7.78
N TRP A 440 21.25 -1.26 7.12
CA TRP A 440 19.78 -1.32 7.26
C TRP A 440 19.07 -2.05 6.11
N MET A 441 19.84 -2.76 5.28
CA MET A 441 19.38 -3.49 4.12
C MET A 441 20.06 -4.88 4.04
N GLN A 442 20.36 -5.47 5.19
CA GLN A 442 21.06 -6.75 5.28
C GLN A 442 20.18 -7.92 4.84
N ASP A 443 20.81 -9.04 4.48
CA ASP A 443 20.19 -10.34 4.24
C ASP A 443 19.63 -10.92 5.57
N SER A 444 18.56 -10.31 6.08
CA SER A 444 18.04 -10.51 7.43
C SER A 444 16.53 -10.23 7.48
N ASP A 445 15.84 -10.92 8.37
CA ASP A 445 14.41 -10.69 8.65
C ASP A 445 14.18 -9.70 9.81
N VAL A 446 15.25 -9.36 10.54
CA VAL A 446 15.21 -8.44 11.67
C VAL A 446 15.10 -7.00 11.14
N ALA A 447 14.00 -6.32 11.46
CA ALA A 447 13.72 -4.95 11.00
C ALA A 447 14.86 -3.95 11.29
N ALA A 448 15.55 -4.10 12.43
CA ALA A 448 16.69 -3.25 12.78
C ALA A 448 17.90 -3.37 11.84
N ASN A 449 17.99 -4.47 11.09
CA ASN A 449 19.06 -4.75 10.12
C ASN A 449 18.55 -4.70 8.67
N ASN A 450 17.23 -4.73 8.46
CA ASN A 450 16.59 -4.73 7.15
C ASN A 450 15.25 -3.98 7.22
N CYS A 451 15.24 -2.71 6.81
CA CYS A 451 14.03 -1.88 6.77
C CYS A 451 12.97 -2.43 5.80
N PHE A 452 13.36 -3.24 4.81
CA PHE A 452 12.44 -3.85 3.85
C PHE A 452 11.77 -5.14 4.38
N ALA A 453 12.21 -5.66 5.53
CA ALA A 453 11.57 -6.83 6.15
C ALA A 453 10.10 -6.57 6.50
N ALA A 454 9.73 -5.31 6.80
CA ALA A 454 8.34 -4.92 7.02
C ALA A 454 7.48 -5.05 5.74
N ALA A 455 8.10 -5.02 4.56
CA ALA A 455 7.46 -5.27 3.28
C ALA A 455 7.68 -6.70 2.78
N TYR A 456 8.14 -7.64 3.62
CA TYR A 456 8.43 -9.04 3.25
C TYR A 456 9.46 -9.18 2.12
N VAL A 457 10.42 -8.25 2.07
CA VAL A 457 11.51 -8.24 1.09
C VAL A 457 12.84 -8.46 1.80
N ARG A 458 13.66 -9.34 1.22
CA ARG A 458 14.96 -9.76 1.74
C ARG A 458 16.08 -9.46 0.75
N PRO A 459 16.97 -8.50 1.04
CA PRO A 459 18.10 -8.17 0.17
C PRO A 459 19.13 -9.29 0.04
N ILE A 460 19.76 -9.41 -1.13
CA ILE A 460 20.85 -10.35 -1.43
C ILE A 460 21.94 -9.60 -2.20
N TYR A 461 23.18 -9.64 -1.70
CA TYR A 461 24.33 -8.99 -2.33
C TYR A 461 25.11 -9.96 -3.21
N ASP A 462 24.69 -10.07 -4.46
CA ASP A 462 25.27 -10.99 -5.45
C ASP A 462 25.56 -10.33 -6.81
N GLY A 463 25.65 -8.99 -6.86
CA GLY A 463 25.88 -8.24 -8.09
C GLY A 463 24.69 -8.25 -9.04
N GLY A 464 23.47 -8.36 -8.51
CA GLY A 464 22.27 -8.56 -9.33
C GLY A 464 22.30 -9.89 -10.09
N GLY A 465 22.81 -10.94 -9.43
CA GLY A 465 22.95 -12.30 -9.97
C GLY A 465 24.31 -12.64 -10.59
N ASN A 466 25.24 -11.70 -10.64
CA ASN A 466 26.64 -11.93 -10.98
C ASN A 466 27.56 -11.05 -10.15
N ALA A 467 28.27 -11.62 -9.18
CA ALA A 467 29.15 -10.87 -8.28
C ALA A 467 30.29 -10.11 -8.99
N ALA A 468 30.59 -10.42 -10.25
CA ALA A 468 31.54 -9.64 -11.05
C ALA A 468 30.99 -8.28 -11.51
N ASN A 469 29.69 -8.05 -11.35
CA ASN A 469 29.06 -6.76 -11.63
C ASN A 469 29.40 -5.73 -10.56
N ASP A 470 29.54 -6.13 -9.29
CA ASP A 470 29.97 -5.25 -8.20
C ASP A 470 31.40 -4.74 -8.48
N ASN A 471 31.53 -3.49 -8.90
CA ASN A 471 32.78 -2.90 -9.35
C ASN A 471 33.07 -1.52 -8.72
N ASN A 472 34.32 -1.07 -8.86
CA ASN A 472 34.74 0.28 -8.45
C ASN A 472 35.38 1.00 -9.65
N ASP A 473 34.85 0.79 -10.86
CA ASP A 473 35.45 1.29 -12.11
C ASP A 473 34.66 2.44 -12.76
N PHE A 474 33.64 2.93 -12.06
CA PHE A 474 32.91 4.11 -12.50
C PHE A 474 33.88 5.30 -12.54
N GLY A 475 33.95 5.99 -13.69
CA GLY A 475 34.93 7.04 -13.90
C GLY A 475 34.69 8.20 -12.95
N PHE A 476 35.74 8.82 -12.42
CA PHE A 476 35.58 9.98 -11.55
C PHE A 476 34.88 11.12 -12.30
N ASP A 477 33.85 11.63 -11.68
CA ASP A 477 33.07 12.80 -12.05
C ASP A 477 32.89 13.61 -10.77
N ARG A 478 33.27 14.90 -10.79
CA ARG A 478 33.35 15.70 -9.56
C ARG A 478 31.94 16.00 -9.07
N ASN A 479 31.18 16.74 -9.88
CA ASN A 479 29.79 17.13 -9.63
C ASN A 479 28.88 16.33 -10.55
N THR A 480 28.22 15.30 -9.99
CA THR A 480 27.29 14.50 -10.79
C THR A 480 25.94 15.22 -10.86
N GLU A 481 25.74 15.92 -11.96
CA GLU A 481 24.48 16.61 -12.26
C GLU A 481 23.31 15.63 -12.33
N ASP A 482 22.15 16.00 -11.79
CA ASP A 482 20.93 15.18 -11.84
C ASP A 482 20.54 14.80 -13.28
N ALA A 483 20.78 15.73 -14.22
CA ALA A 483 20.56 15.49 -15.65
C ALA A 483 21.53 14.46 -16.24
N GLU A 484 22.77 14.42 -15.74
CA GLU A 484 23.79 13.44 -16.14
C GLU A 484 23.50 12.07 -15.52
N ALA A 485 23.20 12.05 -14.21
CA ALA A 485 22.72 10.87 -13.50
C ALA A 485 21.48 10.29 -14.18
N GLY A 486 20.56 11.13 -14.65
CA GLY A 486 19.39 10.81 -15.47
C GLY A 486 19.68 10.39 -16.92
N GLY A 487 20.93 10.52 -17.37
CA GLY A 487 21.40 10.19 -18.70
C GLY A 487 22.00 8.79 -18.87
N ALA A 488 22.15 8.36 -20.13
CA ALA A 488 22.62 7.01 -20.47
C ALA A 488 24.01 6.64 -19.90
N GLY A 489 24.85 7.63 -19.56
CA GLY A 489 26.20 7.40 -19.02
C GLY A 489 26.19 6.60 -17.72
N TYR A 490 25.21 6.84 -16.85
CA TYR A 490 25.07 6.17 -15.56
C TYR A 490 24.30 4.84 -15.69
N TYR A 491 23.22 4.77 -16.47
CA TYR A 491 22.44 3.53 -16.65
C TYR A 491 23.16 2.45 -17.43
N THR A 492 23.92 2.83 -18.47
CA THR A 492 24.56 1.83 -19.34
C THR A 492 25.69 1.08 -18.64
N ARG A 493 26.12 1.56 -17.47
CA ARG A 493 27.13 0.91 -16.63
C ARG A 493 26.56 -0.04 -15.59
N ARG A 494 25.24 0.00 -15.33
CA ARG A 494 24.55 -1.02 -14.54
C ARG A 494 24.61 -2.36 -15.27
N ASN A 495 25.53 -3.23 -14.88
CA ASN A 495 25.76 -4.50 -15.56
C ASN A 495 24.61 -5.49 -15.34
N SER A 496 23.83 -5.31 -14.27
CA SER A 496 22.63 -6.12 -13.98
C SER A 496 21.34 -5.61 -14.62
N ALA A 497 21.35 -4.54 -15.42
CA ALA A 497 20.11 -3.94 -15.94
C ALA A 497 19.21 -4.96 -16.66
N GLY A 498 19.80 -5.85 -17.47
CA GLY A 498 19.08 -6.91 -18.17
C GLY A 498 18.57 -8.06 -17.29
N ASN A 499 18.95 -8.08 -16.00
CA ASN A 499 18.57 -9.13 -15.06
C ASN A 499 17.29 -8.79 -14.29
N ASN A 500 16.97 -7.50 -14.14
CA ASN A 500 15.80 -7.03 -13.40
C ASN A 500 14.51 -7.44 -14.12
N SER A 501 13.71 -8.31 -13.52
CA SER A 501 12.47 -8.83 -14.09
C SER A 501 11.41 -9.06 -13.02
N ASP A 502 10.15 -9.27 -13.43
CA ASP A 502 9.06 -9.59 -12.49
C ASP A 502 9.36 -10.87 -11.67
N ASP A 503 10.22 -11.75 -12.19
CA ASP A 503 10.63 -13.01 -11.58
C ASP A 503 11.97 -12.92 -10.82
N TYR A 504 12.71 -11.82 -10.97
CA TYR A 504 14.05 -11.63 -10.41
C TYR A 504 14.31 -10.14 -10.16
N TRP A 505 14.05 -9.68 -8.94
CA TRP A 505 14.17 -8.26 -8.60
C TRP A 505 15.61 -7.85 -8.42
N VAL A 506 16.01 -6.79 -9.09
CA VAL A 506 17.36 -6.23 -8.96
C VAL A 506 17.31 -4.74 -8.66
N SER A 507 17.97 -4.32 -7.59
CA SER A 507 18.29 -2.93 -7.27
C SER A 507 19.75 -2.64 -7.56
N TYR A 508 20.03 -1.46 -8.11
CA TYR A 508 21.37 -0.98 -8.34
C TYR A 508 21.68 0.23 -7.46
N LEU A 509 22.84 0.19 -6.83
CA LEU A 509 23.35 1.20 -5.92
C LEU A 509 24.67 1.75 -6.47
N LEU A 510 24.81 3.07 -6.55
CA LEU A 510 26.04 3.72 -6.96
C LEU A 510 26.51 4.74 -5.91
N SER A 511 27.75 4.57 -5.47
CA SER A 511 28.46 5.54 -4.63
C SER A 511 29.18 6.57 -5.52
N VAL A 512 28.76 7.82 -5.44
CA VAL A 512 29.27 8.96 -6.24
C VAL A 512 29.97 9.95 -5.32
N PHE A 513 30.88 10.77 -5.86
CA PHE A 513 31.66 11.71 -5.07
C PHE A 513 30.77 12.82 -4.49
N GLN A 514 30.30 13.79 -5.28
CA GLN A 514 29.34 14.79 -4.83
C GLN A 514 28.19 15.00 -5.83
N GLY A 515 27.15 15.70 -5.38
CA GLY A 515 25.94 15.95 -6.15
C GLY A 515 26.08 17.08 -7.19
N PRO A 516 24.94 17.61 -7.66
CA PRO A 516 24.90 18.84 -8.46
C PRO A 516 25.56 19.98 -7.70
N LEU A 517 26.17 20.88 -8.48
CA LEU A 517 26.95 21.99 -7.94
C LEU A 517 26.15 22.96 -7.06
N GLU A 518 24.85 23.12 -7.31
CA GLU A 518 23.98 24.00 -6.51
C GLU A 518 23.44 23.37 -5.22
N ALA A 519 23.85 22.13 -4.93
CA ALA A 519 23.32 21.32 -3.84
C ALA A 519 24.34 20.31 -3.29
N ASP A 520 25.63 20.59 -3.37
CA ASP A 520 26.70 19.75 -2.83
C ASP A 520 27.20 20.18 -1.45
N ASP A 521 26.67 21.28 -0.91
CA ASP A 521 27.04 21.94 0.36
C ASP A 521 28.36 22.74 0.29
N ASP A 522 28.79 23.11 -0.93
CA ASP A 522 30.02 23.89 -1.17
C ASP A 522 29.73 25.23 -1.90
N PRO A 523 29.58 26.36 -1.17
CA PRO A 523 30.00 26.63 0.20
C PRO A 523 28.86 26.32 1.17
N GLU A 524 29.18 26.00 2.44
CA GLU A 524 28.35 25.37 3.50
C GLU A 524 27.12 26.19 3.99
N THR A 525 26.45 26.79 3.04
CA THR A 525 25.37 27.76 3.09
C THR A 525 24.30 27.44 2.05
N GLU A 526 24.61 26.58 1.08
CA GLU A 526 23.65 26.07 0.11
C GLU A 526 22.88 24.84 0.62
N GLY A 527 22.06 24.25 -0.24
CA GLY A 527 21.35 23.02 0.07
C GLY A 527 22.30 21.82 -0.05
N ALA A 528 21.91 20.68 0.53
CA ALA A 528 22.66 19.45 0.38
C ALA A 528 21.73 18.32 -0.07
N ASP A 529 21.88 17.90 -1.33
CA ASP A 529 21.25 16.69 -1.82
C ASP A 529 22.13 15.50 -1.46
N LEU A 530 21.58 14.55 -0.70
CA LEU A 530 22.35 13.42 -0.18
C LEU A 530 22.39 12.23 -1.14
N GLY A 531 21.53 12.24 -2.15
CA GLY A 531 21.35 11.16 -3.08
C GLY A 531 20.27 11.48 -4.11
N PHE A 532 20.21 10.64 -5.13
CA PHE A 532 19.29 10.80 -6.24
C PHE A 532 18.83 9.45 -6.76
N ALA A 533 17.52 9.31 -6.91
CA ALA A 533 16.88 8.15 -7.49
C ALA A 533 15.92 8.63 -8.58
N PRO A 534 16.39 8.71 -9.84
CA PRO A 534 15.63 9.35 -10.90
C PRO A 534 14.33 8.59 -11.17
N PRO A 535 13.22 9.31 -11.44
CA PRO A 535 11.92 8.72 -11.73
C PRO A 535 11.93 8.14 -13.15
N ILE A 536 12.76 7.13 -13.41
CA ILE A 536 12.87 6.59 -14.76
C ILE A 536 11.78 5.58 -15.00
N ALA A 537 11.11 5.87 -16.10
CA ALA A 537 10.28 4.96 -16.81
C ALA A 537 10.99 3.63 -17.17
N GLY A 538 10.89 2.59 -16.34
CA GLY A 538 11.23 1.20 -16.69
C GLY A 538 12.33 0.56 -15.84
N ASP A 539 13.01 -0.42 -16.42
CA ASP A 539 13.83 -1.42 -15.69
C ASP A 539 15.15 -0.86 -15.12
N ASN A 540 15.41 0.41 -15.41
CA ASN A 540 16.67 1.11 -15.20
C ASN A 540 16.65 2.02 -13.97
N ALA A 541 15.83 1.74 -12.95
CA ALA A 541 15.94 2.48 -11.70
C ALA A 541 17.35 2.32 -11.10
N VAL A 542 17.91 3.43 -10.63
CA VAL A 542 19.24 3.55 -10.03
C VAL A 542 19.09 4.34 -8.73
N SER A 543 19.85 3.99 -7.72
CA SER A 543 19.97 4.76 -6.48
C SER A 543 21.39 5.25 -6.33
N ILE A 544 21.56 6.57 -6.34
CA ILE A 544 22.84 7.25 -6.21
C ILE A 544 22.92 7.88 -4.82
N VAL A 545 24.07 7.76 -4.15
CA VAL A 545 24.34 8.48 -2.90
C VAL A 545 25.63 9.25 -3.06
N TYR A 546 25.55 10.56 -2.83
CA TYR A 546 26.65 11.52 -2.95
C TYR A 546 27.45 11.49 -1.66
N GLN A 547 28.65 10.91 -1.70
CA GLN A 547 29.43 10.57 -0.52
C GLN A 547 30.00 11.78 0.18
N GLU A 548 30.48 12.77 -0.57
CA GLU A 548 31.09 13.95 0.00
C GLU A 548 30.08 14.96 0.50
N THR A 549 29.09 15.33 -0.32
CA THR A 549 27.91 16.10 0.15
C THR A 549 27.30 15.50 1.42
N TYR A 550 27.30 14.18 1.54
CA TYR A 550 26.91 13.49 2.76
C TYR A 550 27.86 13.71 3.95
N ASP A 551 29.17 13.68 3.74
CA ASP A 551 30.13 13.98 4.80
C ASP A 551 29.96 15.42 5.29
N ASP A 552 29.85 16.37 4.36
CA ASP A 552 29.67 17.79 4.64
C ASP A 552 28.41 18.08 5.41
N ALA A 553 27.26 17.71 4.84
CA ALA A 553 25.98 18.08 5.41
C ALA A 553 25.64 17.30 6.68
N CYS A 554 26.16 16.08 6.84
CA CYS A 554 25.73 15.16 7.89
C CYS A 554 26.81 14.75 8.87
N VAL A 555 27.96 14.26 8.41
CA VAL A 555 28.98 13.69 9.31
C VAL A 555 29.71 14.79 10.07
N ARG A 556 30.14 15.85 9.38
CA ARG A 556 30.89 16.96 9.98
C ARG A 556 30.07 17.68 11.07
N PRO A 557 28.76 17.92 10.93
CA PRO A 557 27.89 18.42 12.00
C PRO A 557 27.60 17.40 13.13
N GLY A 558 28.05 16.15 13.00
CA GLY A 558 27.90 15.11 14.02
C GLY A 558 26.60 14.29 13.93
N ALA A 559 25.94 14.23 12.76
CA ALA A 559 24.79 13.36 12.57
C ALA A 559 25.23 11.89 12.53
N VAL A 560 24.64 11.06 13.40
CA VAL A 560 25.16 9.71 13.72
C VAL A 560 24.52 8.59 12.86
N THR A 561 23.60 8.91 11.93
CA THR A 561 22.65 7.91 11.40
C THR A 561 22.47 7.85 9.88
N SER A 562 23.18 8.65 9.07
CA SER A 562 22.58 9.11 7.82
C SER A 562 22.88 8.25 6.57
N GLU A 563 24.06 7.63 6.39
CA GLU A 563 24.42 7.03 5.08
C GLU A 563 23.54 5.81 4.76
N ARG A 564 23.43 4.89 5.73
CA ARG A 564 22.57 3.71 5.61
C ARG A 564 21.09 4.10 5.45
N ALA A 565 20.68 5.21 6.07
CA ALA A 565 19.32 5.71 5.96
C ALA A 565 19.07 6.28 4.55
N THR A 566 20.00 7.06 4.02
CA THR A 566 19.96 7.56 2.63
C THR A 566 20.01 6.42 1.64
N THR A 567 20.87 5.42 1.84
CA THR A 567 20.91 4.24 0.97
C THR A 567 19.55 3.53 0.89
N VAL A 568 18.89 3.29 2.03
CA VAL A 568 17.55 2.69 2.06
C VAL A 568 16.48 3.62 1.47
N HIS A 569 16.59 4.93 1.71
CA HIS A 569 15.71 5.96 1.14
C HIS A 569 15.75 5.94 -0.38
N GLU A 570 16.95 5.95 -0.97
CA GLU A 570 17.10 5.92 -2.42
C GLU A 570 16.59 4.62 -3.03
N VAL A 571 16.77 3.48 -2.36
CA VAL A 571 16.16 2.21 -2.81
C VAL A 571 14.64 2.26 -2.68
N GLY A 572 14.12 2.94 -1.66
CA GLY A 572 12.69 3.22 -1.49
C GLY A 572 12.09 3.94 -2.70
N HIS A 573 12.80 4.89 -3.29
CA HIS A 573 12.38 5.54 -4.54
C HIS A 573 12.31 4.58 -5.73
N GLN A 574 13.12 3.52 -5.79
CA GLN A 574 12.98 2.49 -6.83
C GLN A 574 11.65 1.73 -6.73
N PHE A 575 10.97 1.80 -5.58
CA PHE A 575 9.62 1.25 -5.38
C PHE A 575 8.55 2.35 -5.37
N ASP A 576 8.77 3.45 -6.09
CA ASP A 576 7.91 4.63 -6.14
C ASP A 576 7.70 5.30 -4.77
N GLY A 577 8.59 5.09 -3.79
CA GLY A 577 8.60 5.86 -2.53
C GLY A 577 8.67 7.36 -2.79
N ALA A 578 8.04 8.17 -1.94
CA ALA A 578 7.98 9.63 -2.12
C ALA A 578 8.31 10.35 -0.83
N HIS A 579 8.94 11.52 -0.92
CA HIS A 579 9.32 12.29 0.28
C HIS A 579 8.14 12.61 1.20
N ALA A 580 6.95 12.82 0.61
CA ALA A 580 5.71 13.08 1.33
C ALA A 580 5.22 11.90 2.19
N ASP A 581 5.77 10.69 2.00
CA ASP A 581 5.41 9.51 2.78
C ASP A 581 5.96 9.57 4.20
N ALA A 582 6.89 10.48 4.50
CA ALA A 582 7.58 10.57 5.78
C ALA A 582 8.41 9.31 6.14
N GLY A 583 8.73 9.11 7.42
CA GLY A 583 9.59 8.00 7.86
C GLY A 583 10.97 8.08 7.22
N ILE A 584 11.50 6.94 6.77
CA ILE A 584 12.79 6.89 6.08
C ILE A 584 12.79 7.64 4.73
N MET A 585 11.62 7.93 4.15
CA MET A 585 11.50 8.76 2.96
C MET A 585 11.61 10.26 3.25
N GLN A 586 11.78 10.70 4.50
CA GLN A 586 12.04 12.12 4.79
C GLN A 586 13.39 12.56 4.22
N GLN A 587 13.47 13.81 3.77
CA GLN A 587 14.72 14.45 3.35
C GLN A 587 15.59 14.85 4.56
N GLY A 588 16.88 15.07 4.31
CA GLY A 588 17.87 15.51 5.31
C GLY A 588 18.58 14.39 6.06
N CYS A 589 19.52 14.74 6.93
CA CYS A 589 20.42 13.79 7.58
C CYS A 589 19.76 12.89 8.64
N THR A 590 18.74 13.36 9.35
CA THR A 590 18.10 12.58 10.41
C THR A 590 16.79 11.99 9.93
N LYS A 591 16.81 10.68 9.62
CA LYS A 591 15.64 9.93 9.13
C LYS A 591 15.28 8.81 10.13
N PRO A 592 13.98 8.56 10.40
CA PRO A 592 13.55 7.35 11.07
C PRO A 592 13.99 6.08 10.33
N ALA A 593 14.31 5.01 11.07
CA ALA A 593 14.79 3.74 10.52
C ALA A 593 13.67 2.83 9.94
N ASN A 594 12.55 3.40 9.52
CA ASN A 594 11.38 2.65 9.09
C ASN A 594 10.66 3.35 7.93
N PHE A 595 10.17 2.57 6.96
CA PHE A 595 9.18 3.02 6.01
C PHE A 595 7.83 3.26 6.71
N THR A 596 7.05 4.20 6.18
CA THR A 596 5.64 4.33 6.56
C THR A 596 4.79 3.39 5.73
N GLU A 597 3.54 3.18 6.14
CA GLU A 597 2.62 2.26 5.45
C GLU A 597 2.34 2.69 3.99
N ALA A 598 2.44 3.99 3.70
CA ALA A 598 2.33 4.49 2.32
C ALA A 598 3.43 3.92 1.41
N THR A 599 4.69 3.92 1.86
CA THR A 599 5.81 3.36 1.09
C THR A 599 5.81 1.83 1.12
N LEU A 600 5.49 1.21 2.26
CA LEU A 600 5.37 -0.26 2.36
C LEU A 600 4.34 -0.80 1.37
N ASN A 601 3.18 -0.15 1.23
CA ASN A 601 2.18 -0.55 0.25
C ASN A 601 2.68 -0.48 -1.20
N ARG A 602 3.51 0.50 -1.56
CA ARG A 602 4.11 0.56 -2.91
C ARG A 602 5.13 -0.55 -3.12
N ILE A 603 5.98 -0.83 -2.12
CA ILE A 603 6.94 -1.96 -2.18
C ILE A 603 6.19 -3.29 -2.37
N ARG A 604 5.17 -3.56 -1.55
CA ARG A 604 4.35 -4.79 -1.63
C ARG A 604 3.54 -4.90 -2.93
N SER A 605 3.21 -3.77 -3.55
CA SER A 605 2.44 -3.71 -4.80
C SER A 605 3.31 -3.67 -6.06
N ALA A 606 4.63 -3.49 -5.91
CA ALA A 606 5.53 -3.38 -7.04
C ALA A 606 5.65 -4.71 -7.78
N ARG A 607 5.78 -4.64 -9.11
CA ARG A 607 6.13 -5.83 -9.90
C ARG A 607 7.62 -6.16 -9.81
N ARG A 608 8.44 -5.12 -9.65
CA ARG A 608 9.90 -5.09 -9.47
C ARG A 608 10.35 -3.66 -9.17
N PRO A 609 11.59 -3.43 -8.69
CA PRO A 609 12.19 -2.09 -8.64
C PRO A 609 12.16 -1.41 -10.02
N GLY A 610 11.68 -0.16 -10.09
CA GLY A 610 11.44 0.60 -11.33
C GLY A 610 10.20 0.17 -12.14
N GLY A 611 9.55 -0.93 -11.73
CA GLY A 611 8.41 -1.53 -12.41
C GLY A 611 7.06 -1.28 -11.72
N GLY A 612 6.99 -0.27 -10.85
CA GLY A 612 5.76 0.07 -10.13
C GLY A 612 4.57 0.32 -11.09
N PRO A 613 3.33 0.01 -10.66
CA PRO A 613 2.14 0.34 -11.42
C PRO A 613 2.04 1.86 -11.49
N ARG A 614 2.63 2.48 -12.52
CA ARG A 614 2.67 3.93 -12.65
C ARG A 614 1.28 4.50 -12.40
N ALA A 615 1.10 5.20 -11.28
CA ALA A 615 0.29 6.40 -11.31
C ALA A 615 0.93 7.25 -12.42
N ALA A 616 0.22 7.47 -13.52
CA ALA A 616 0.76 8.00 -14.77
C ALA A 616 1.18 9.50 -14.69
N THR A 617 1.70 9.96 -13.56
CA THR A 617 1.73 11.39 -13.17
C THR A 617 3.10 11.98 -12.88
N HIS A 618 4.23 11.24 -12.97
CA HIS A 618 5.54 11.77 -12.54
C HIS A 618 6.71 11.68 -13.53
N ALA A 619 6.46 11.54 -14.84
CA ALA A 619 7.53 11.72 -15.82
C ALA A 619 7.44 13.11 -16.47
N MET A 620 8.50 13.91 -16.32
CA MET A 620 8.77 15.25 -16.87
C MET A 620 8.58 16.44 -15.91
N SER A 621 9.56 16.68 -15.05
CA SER A 621 9.89 18.01 -14.53
C SER A 621 11.26 18.43 -15.07
N GLY A 622 11.31 18.81 -16.35
CA GLY A 622 12.38 19.67 -16.85
C GLY A 622 12.00 21.11 -16.54
N ILE A 623 12.76 21.76 -15.67
CA ILE A 623 12.52 23.12 -15.18
C ILE A 623 12.56 24.13 -16.34
N GLN A 624 11.43 24.77 -16.62
CA GLN A 624 11.41 26.13 -17.19
C GLN A 624 10.51 26.99 -16.30
N GLN A 625 11.13 27.82 -15.46
CA GLN A 625 10.44 28.91 -14.77
C GLN A 625 9.82 29.86 -15.80
N TYR A 626 8.49 29.90 -15.89
CA TYR A 626 7.78 30.95 -16.62
C TYR A 626 7.25 31.99 -15.63
N ASP A 627 7.72 33.23 -15.79
CA ASP A 627 7.27 34.41 -15.05
C ASP A 627 5.82 34.78 -15.42
N LEU A 628 4.89 34.54 -14.50
CA LEU A 628 3.45 34.80 -14.64
C LEU A 628 3.03 36.26 -14.40
N ARG A 629 3.96 37.24 -14.32
CA ARG A 629 3.61 38.61 -13.87
C ARG A 629 3.27 39.66 -14.93
N THR A 630 3.13 39.33 -16.21
CA THR A 630 2.83 40.36 -17.24
C THR A 630 1.65 40.04 -18.17
N LEU A 631 0.43 39.97 -17.64
CA LEU A 631 -0.78 40.12 -18.46
C LEU A 631 -1.89 40.89 -17.71
N ARG A 632 -1.83 42.23 -17.73
CA ARG A 632 -3.00 43.11 -17.65
C ARG A 632 -2.73 44.41 -18.42
N THR A 633 -3.46 44.62 -19.52
CA THR A 633 -4.36 45.76 -19.79
C THR A 633 -4.78 45.70 -21.25
N GLY A 634 -6.02 45.27 -21.52
CA GLY A 634 -6.65 45.34 -22.83
C GLY A 634 -8.16 45.40 -22.64
N GLY A 635 -8.76 46.51 -23.05
CA GLY A 635 -10.16 46.84 -22.81
C GLY A 635 -11.15 45.87 -23.45
N SER A 636 -12.31 45.72 -22.80
CA SER A 636 -13.43 44.91 -23.21
C SER A 636 -14.12 45.48 -24.46
N GLU A 637 -13.86 44.87 -25.62
CA GLU A 637 -14.82 44.83 -26.72
C GLU A 637 -15.36 43.39 -26.80
N GLN A 638 -16.66 43.22 -26.53
CA GLN A 638 -17.35 41.94 -26.71
C GLN A 638 -17.38 41.57 -28.20
N VAL A 639 -16.34 40.87 -28.65
CA VAL A 639 -16.38 40.10 -29.89
C VAL A 639 -17.13 38.81 -29.57
N SER A 640 -18.35 38.69 -30.09
CA SER A 640 -19.09 37.43 -30.13
C SER A 640 -18.35 36.45 -31.05
N SER A 641 -17.28 35.85 -30.54
CA SER A 641 -16.71 34.65 -31.13
C SER A 641 -17.68 33.51 -30.82
N THR A 642 -18.12 32.80 -31.85
CA THR A 642 -18.96 31.62 -31.73
C THR A 642 -18.13 30.48 -31.16
N THR A 643 -17.86 30.55 -29.86
CA THR A 643 -17.19 29.46 -29.16
C THR A 643 -18.05 28.22 -29.26
N SER A 644 -17.45 27.12 -29.68
CA SER A 644 -18.07 25.79 -29.83
C SER A 644 -18.38 25.10 -28.50
N LEU A 645 -18.14 25.80 -27.38
CA LEU A 645 -18.42 25.41 -26.02
C LEU A 645 -19.33 26.46 -25.36
N SER A 646 -20.08 26.04 -24.34
CA SER A 646 -20.83 26.92 -23.42
C SER A 646 -20.53 26.50 -21.99
N LEU A 647 -20.08 27.44 -21.16
CA LEU A 647 -19.92 27.24 -19.71
C LEU A 647 -21.08 27.95 -18.99
N SER A 648 -21.68 27.29 -18.01
CA SER A 648 -22.65 27.91 -17.10
C SER A 648 -22.28 27.69 -15.65
N ILE A 649 -22.66 28.65 -14.81
CA ILE A 649 -22.49 28.60 -13.36
C ILE A 649 -23.83 28.89 -12.67
N ALA A 650 -24.08 28.16 -11.58
CA ALA A 650 -25.18 28.37 -10.65
C ALA A 650 -24.69 28.23 -9.20
N ALA A 651 -25.42 28.82 -8.25
CA ALA A 651 -25.15 28.66 -6.81
C ALA A 651 -26.35 28.02 -6.11
N ASP A 652 -26.11 27.28 -5.02
CA ASP A 652 -27.18 26.71 -4.19
C ASP A 652 -28.08 27.78 -3.57
N LYS A 653 -27.48 28.95 -3.26
CA LYS A 653 -28.16 30.08 -2.65
C LYS A 653 -27.77 31.36 -3.38
N THR A 654 -28.73 32.26 -3.56
CA THR A 654 -28.49 33.61 -4.08
C THR A 654 -28.39 34.66 -2.97
N GLN A 655 -28.61 34.26 -1.72
CA GLN A 655 -28.41 35.07 -0.52
C GLN A 655 -27.66 34.25 0.52
N VAL A 656 -26.57 34.82 1.05
CA VAL A 656 -25.69 34.20 2.05
C VAL A 656 -25.29 35.23 3.11
N ILE A 657 -24.84 34.80 4.28
CA ILE A 657 -24.26 35.72 5.27
C ILE A 657 -22.76 35.94 5.00
N VAL A 658 -22.17 37.02 5.54
CA VAL A 658 -20.73 37.31 5.39
C VAL A 658 -19.88 36.10 5.78
N GLY A 659 -18.94 35.69 4.93
CA GLY A 659 -18.05 34.55 5.21
C GLY A 659 -18.69 33.15 5.10
N GLU A 660 -19.98 33.05 4.76
CA GLU A 660 -20.60 31.77 4.41
C GLU A 660 -20.03 31.26 3.07
N PRO A 661 -19.51 30.02 3.00
CA PRO A 661 -19.05 29.43 1.75
C PRO A 661 -20.15 29.32 0.69
N VAL A 662 -19.84 29.68 -0.55
CA VAL A 662 -20.76 29.59 -1.69
C VAL A 662 -20.45 28.35 -2.50
N ARG A 663 -21.38 27.38 -2.50
CA ARG A 663 -21.30 26.19 -3.34
C ARG A 663 -21.78 26.52 -4.76
N LEU A 664 -20.91 26.27 -5.74
CA LEU A 664 -21.08 26.59 -7.14
C LEU A 664 -21.17 25.31 -7.97
N HIS A 665 -22.12 25.28 -8.90
CA HIS A 665 -22.32 24.23 -9.88
C HIS A 665 -21.87 24.73 -11.23
N PHE A 666 -20.98 23.99 -11.88
CA PHE A 666 -20.46 24.29 -13.20
C PHE A 666 -21.03 23.30 -14.21
N THR A 667 -21.37 23.76 -15.41
CA THR A 667 -21.72 22.87 -16.52
C THR A 667 -21.05 23.37 -17.80
N LEU A 668 -20.24 22.52 -18.43
CA LEU A 668 -19.60 22.79 -19.71
C LEU A 668 -20.22 21.90 -20.78
N THR A 669 -20.72 22.52 -21.85
CA THR A 669 -21.44 21.84 -22.93
C THR A 669 -20.77 22.09 -24.27
N ASN A 670 -20.60 21.04 -25.08
CA ASN A 670 -20.23 21.18 -26.48
C ASN A 670 -21.45 21.60 -27.30
N THR A 671 -21.46 22.85 -27.75
CA THR A 671 -22.56 23.43 -28.55
C THR A 671 -22.34 23.31 -30.06
N SER A 672 -21.24 22.70 -30.49
CA SER A 672 -20.93 22.52 -31.91
C SER A 672 -21.47 21.21 -32.48
N ALA A 673 -21.43 21.11 -33.80
CA ALA A 673 -21.80 19.89 -34.53
C ALA A 673 -20.70 18.81 -34.55
N ASN A 674 -19.51 19.10 -34.02
CA ASN A 674 -18.36 18.19 -34.03
C ASN A 674 -17.92 17.85 -32.61
N PRO A 675 -17.33 16.67 -32.37
CA PRO A 675 -16.66 16.39 -31.11
C PRO A 675 -15.53 17.39 -30.82
N ILE A 676 -15.34 17.76 -29.57
CA ILE A 676 -14.25 18.65 -29.13
C ILE A 676 -13.44 17.91 -28.06
N THR A 677 -12.14 17.85 -28.24
CA THR A 677 -11.20 17.29 -27.27
C THR A 677 -10.47 18.41 -26.56
N GLY A 678 -10.45 18.39 -25.23
CA GLY A 678 -9.80 19.40 -24.41
C GLY A 678 -9.69 18.99 -22.95
N ASN A 679 -9.03 19.80 -22.15
CA ASN A 679 -8.93 19.60 -20.71
C ASN A 679 -10.13 20.25 -20.04
N PHE A 680 -11.15 19.45 -19.77
CA PHE A 680 -12.44 19.92 -19.30
C PHE A 680 -12.64 19.71 -17.79
N ASP A 681 -11.58 19.77 -16.99
CA ASP A 681 -11.73 19.60 -15.53
C ASP A 681 -12.30 20.87 -14.88
N LEU A 682 -13.51 20.77 -14.35
CA LEU A 682 -14.27 21.88 -13.77
C LEU A 682 -14.06 21.98 -12.25
N THR A 683 -12.81 21.95 -11.79
CA THR A 683 -12.43 22.16 -10.39
C THR A 683 -11.36 23.23 -10.23
N LEU A 684 -11.41 23.93 -9.09
CA LEU A 684 -10.41 24.94 -8.72
C LEU A 684 -9.04 24.32 -8.39
N ARG A 685 -8.98 23.00 -8.18
CA ARG A 685 -7.76 22.28 -7.75
C ARG A 685 -6.65 22.18 -8.80
N PHE A 686 -6.96 22.42 -10.07
CA PHE A 686 -6.00 22.26 -11.17
C PHE A 686 -5.67 23.56 -11.88
N GLY A 687 -6.12 24.70 -11.35
CA GLY A 687 -5.79 26.03 -11.89
C GLY A 687 -6.36 26.33 -13.28
N ARG A 688 -7.22 25.47 -13.85
CA ARG A 688 -7.85 25.67 -15.17
C ARG A 688 -9.19 26.39 -15.09
N LEU A 689 -9.91 26.19 -13.99
CA LEU A 689 -11.13 26.91 -13.66
C LEU A 689 -10.78 28.06 -12.72
N GLN A 690 -11.04 29.29 -13.14
CA GLN A 690 -10.85 30.50 -12.36
C GLN A 690 -12.22 31.11 -12.02
N ILE A 691 -12.40 31.54 -10.78
CA ILE A 691 -13.55 32.34 -10.40
C ILE A 691 -13.13 33.79 -10.32
N ASN A 692 -13.94 34.64 -10.94
CA ASN A 692 -13.82 36.07 -10.90
C ASN A 692 -14.99 36.62 -10.09
N ILE A 693 -14.69 37.49 -9.12
CA ILE A 693 -15.66 38.09 -8.19
C ILE A 693 -15.66 39.60 -8.40
N SER A 694 -16.85 40.17 -8.59
CA SER A 694 -17.10 41.61 -8.60
C SER A 694 -18.00 41.97 -7.44
N ARG A 695 -17.80 43.14 -6.84
CA ARG A 695 -18.66 43.66 -5.76
C ARG A 695 -19.35 44.95 -6.21
N ASP A 696 -20.65 45.03 -5.95
CA ASP A 696 -21.53 46.19 -6.18
C ASP A 696 -21.41 46.75 -7.61
N GLY A 697 -21.20 45.86 -8.59
CA GLY A 697 -21.02 46.20 -10.01
C GLY A 697 -19.63 46.73 -10.37
N GLY A 698 -18.64 46.60 -9.48
CA GLY A 698 -17.25 46.95 -9.73
C GLY A 698 -16.52 46.03 -10.72
N SER A 699 -15.21 46.21 -10.86
CA SER A 699 -14.37 45.32 -11.67
C SER A 699 -14.30 43.92 -11.08
N PHE A 700 -14.17 42.93 -11.96
CA PHE A 700 -13.93 41.55 -11.56
C PHE A 700 -12.48 41.34 -11.11
N GLU A 701 -12.32 40.70 -9.96
CA GLU A 701 -11.05 40.29 -9.37
C GLU A 701 -10.97 38.76 -9.29
N ALA A 702 -9.77 38.23 -9.47
CA ALA A 702 -9.53 36.80 -9.47
C ALA A 702 -9.54 36.24 -8.04
N TYR A 703 -10.45 35.29 -7.79
CA TYR A 703 -10.45 34.47 -6.58
C TYR A 703 -9.36 33.40 -6.66
N LEU A 704 -8.54 33.26 -5.61
CA LEU A 704 -7.56 32.18 -5.49
C LEU A 704 -7.85 31.30 -4.28
N SER A 705 -8.31 30.07 -4.52
CA SER A 705 -8.46 29.06 -3.47
C SER A 705 -7.10 28.51 -3.03
N LYS A 706 -7.02 27.82 -1.89
CA LYS A 706 -5.75 27.23 -1.43
C LYS A 706 -5.31 26.08 -2.33
N SER A 707 -6.27 25.29 -2.84
CA SER A 707 -5.95 24.28 -3.84
C SER A 707 -5.47 24.92 -5.15
N GLY A 708 -6.07 26.04 -5.55
CA GLY A 708 -5.63 26.82 -6.72
C GLY A 708 -4.21 27.36 -6.56
N GLU A 709 -3.85 27.91 -5.39
CA GLU A 709 -2.48 28.35 -5.10
C GLU A 709 -1.46 27.21 -5.21
N ILE A 710 -1.78 26.03 -4.66
CA ILE A 710 -0.94 24.84 -4.80
C ILE A 710 -0.84 24.41 -6.26
N ALA A 711 -1.90 24.56 -7.05
CA ALA A 711 -1.89 24.26 -8.48
C ALA A 711 -1.04 25.22 -9.30
N LEU A 712 -0.88 26.47 -8.87
CA LEU A 712 0.03 27.39 -9.53
C LEU A 712 1.50 26.99 -9.35
N THR A 713 1.83 26.21 -8.32
CA THR A 713 3.18 25.71 -8.06
C THR A 713 3.43 24.28 -8.52
N LYS A 714 2.39 23.58 -8.99
CA LYS A 714 2.46 22.18 -9.41
C LYS A 714 1.87 21.99 -10.80
N ASP A 715 2.64 21.40 -11.70
CA ASP A 715 2.10 21.05 -13.01
C ASP A 715 1.20 19.80 -12.88
N PHE A 716 -0.08 19.97 -13.22
CA PHE A 716 -1.06 18.89 -13.21
C PHE A 716 -1.31 18.41 -14.64
N ALA A 717 -0.83 17.21 -14.96
CA ALA A 717 -1.11 16.55 -16.22
C ALA A 717 -2.59 16.08 -16.26
N LEU A 718 -3.46 16.93 -16.81
CA LEU A 718 -4.85 16.58 -17.07
C LEU A 718 -4.96 15.78 -18.37
N ARG A 719 -5.71 14.67 -18.33
CA ARG A 719 -6.02 13.89 -19.54
C ARG A 719 -7.10 14.63 -20.34
N PRO A 720 -6.88 14.88 -21.65
CA PRO A 720 -7.92 15.45 -22.50
C PRO A 720 -9.15 14.54 -22.55
N ILE A 721 -10.33 15.15 -22.40
CA ILE A 721 -11.64 14.52 -22.53
C ILE A 721 -12.23 14.96 -23.86
N THR A 722 -12.93 14.07 -24.56
CA THR A 722 -13.67 14.42 -25.78
C THR A 722 -15.15 14.52 -25.46
N LEU A 723 -15.75 15.68 -25.71
CA LEU A 723 -17.19 15.90 -25.62
C LEU A 723 -17.81 15.75 -27.00
N ALA A 724 -18.77 14.84 -27.15
CA ALA A 724 -19.60 14.72 -28.33
C ALA A 724 -20.51 15.96 -28.53
N PRO A 725 -21.05 16.20 -29.74
CA PRO A 725 -22.03 17.25 -29.97
C PRO A 725 -23.21 17.18 -28.99
N GLY A 726 -23.44 18.26 -28.25
CA GLY A 726 -24.50 18.35 -27.23
C GLY A 726 -24.18 17.69 -25.89
N GLU A 727 -23.01 17.06 -25.73
CA GLU A 727 -22.60 16.46 -24.46
C GLU A 727 -22.19 17.54 -23.44
N SER A 728 -22.51 17.27 -22.18
CA SER A 728 -22.18 18.14 -21.05
C SER A 728 -21.44 17.36 -19.97
N ILE A 729 -20.56 18.07 -19.28
CA ILE A 729 -19.99 17.65 -18.00
C ILE A 729 -20.35 18.66 -16.92
N SER A 730 -20.42 18.21 -15.67
CA SER A 730 -20.74 19.07 -14.55
C SER A 730 -19.83 18.79 -13.36
N ALA A 731 -19.60 19.82 -12.55
CA ALA A 731 -18.84 19.71 -11.31
C ALA A 731 -19.38 20.67 -10.25
N VAL A 732 -18.97 20.44 -9.01
CA VAL A 732 -19.33 21.27 -7.86
C VAL A 732 -18.07 21.67 -7.12
N ASP A 733 -17.90 22.97 -6.89
CA ASP A 733 -16.81 23.50 -6.07
C ASP A 733 -17.32 24.59 -5.10
N VAL A 734 -16.46 25.05 -4.21
CA VAL A 734 -16.82 25.98 -3.14
C VAL A 734 -15.90 27.19 -3.17
N VAL A 735 -16.49 28.39 -3.16
CA VAL A 735 -15.79 29.66 -2.95
C VAL A 735 -15.95 30.05 -1.49
N SER A 736 -14.84 30.16 -0.77
CA SER A 736 -14.85 30.40 0.68
C SER A 736 -13.77 31.37 1.12
N PHE A 737 -12.51 30.92 1.16
CA PHE A 737 -11.36 31.72 1.60
C PHE A 737 -10.48 32.07 0.40
N ASP A 738 -10.14 33.35 0.25
CA ASP A 738 -9.30 33.87 -0.83
C ASP A 738 -7.88 34.10 -0.31
N VAL A 739 -6.94 33.30 -0.81
CA VAL A 739 -5.56 33.32 -0.35
C VAL A 739 -4.85 34.62 -0.77
N ASN A 740 -5.25 35.25 -1.87
CA ASN A 740 -4.64 36.51 -2.32
C ASN A 740 -4.86 37.64 -1.32
N HIS A 741 -6.07 37.71 -0.75
CA HIS A 741 -6.46 38.74 0.20
C HIS A 741 -6.27 38.30 1.65
N PHE A 742 -6.01 37.01 1.86
CA PHE A 742 -5.96 36.37 3.17
C PHE A 742 -7.22 36.67 4.00
N ASP A 743 -8.38 36.63 3.35
CA ASP A 743 -9.70 36.88 3.94
C ASP A 743 -10.76 36.01 3.22
N PHE A 744 -12.01 36.07 3.67
CA PHE A 744 -13.12 35.44 2.94
C PHE A 744 -13.27 36.03 1.55
N ALA A 745 -13.66 35.20 0.59
CA ALA A 745 -13.96 35.60 -0.77
C ALA A 745 -15.08 36.65 -0.85
N LEU A 746 -15.99 36.64 0.13
CA LEU A 746 -17.12 37.56 0.26
C LEU A 746 -17.10 38.21 1.66
N PRO A 747 -16.16 39.14 1.93
CA PRO A 747 -15.79 39.52 3.31
C PRO A 747 -16.72 40.56 3.95
N THR A 748 -17.66 41.14 3.21
CA THR A 748 -18.56 42.20 3.72
C THR A 748 -19.92 42.18 3.01
N PRO A 749 -20.98 42.76 3.61
CA PRO A 749 -22.29 42.80 2.98
C PRO A 749 -22.30 43.60 1.67
N GLY A 750 -23.10 43.17 0.70
CA GLY A 750 -23.17 43.78 -0.63
C GLY A 750 -23.73 42.83 -1.68
N LEU A 751 -23.84 43.30 -2.91
CA LEU A 751 -24.22 42.49 -4.05
C LEU A 751 -22.95 42.04 -4.80
N TYR A 752 -22.76 40.75 -4.99
CA TYR A 752 -21.58 40.18 -5.64
C TYR A 752 -21.94 39.53 -6.97
N GLY A 753 -21.20 39.85 -8.02
CA GLY A 753 -21.22 39.14 -9.29
C GLY A 753 -20.13 38.07 -9.31
N LEU A 754 -20.49 36.82 -9.60
CA LEU A 754 -19.53 35.73 -9.78
C LEU A 754 -19.56 35.26 -11.24
N GLN A 755 -18.38 35.12 -11.84
CA GLN A 755 -18.17 34.61 -13.19
C GLN A 755 -17.06 33.56 -13.15
N ALA A 756 -17.22 32.45 -13.87
CA ALA A 756 -16.17 31.47 -14.06
C ALA A 756 -15.52 31.63 -15.42
N THR A 757 -14.21 31.45 -15.48
CA THR A 757 -13.42 31.38 -16.72
C THR A 757 -12.70 30.04 -16.73
N HIS A 758 -12.85 29.26 -17.80
CA HIS A 758 -12.23 27.94 -17.94
C HIS A 758 -11.29 27.89 -19.14
N ALA A 759 -10.01 27.61 -18.90
CA ALA A 759 -9.02 27.37 -19.94
C ALA A 759 -9.03 25.89 -20.35
N TYR A 760 -9.55 25.61 -21.55
CA TYR A 760 -9.81 24.22 -22.00
C TYR A 760 -8.69 23.61 -22.85
N ASP A 761 -7.64 24.38 -23.18
CA ASP A 761 -6.46 23.89 -23.89
C ASP A 761 -5.23 24.11 -23.01
N ALA A 762 -4.55 23.03 -22.61
CA ALA A 762 -3.35 23.15 -21.78
C ALA A 762 -2.16 23.77 -22.52
N SER A 763 -2.12 23.66 -23.84
CA SER A 763 -1.05 24.21 -24.67
C SER A 763 -1.27 25.67 -25.04
N ASP A 764 -2.50 26.17 -24.88
CA ASP A 764 -2.89 27.52 -25.24
C ASP A 764 -3.90 28.09 -24.23
N LEU A 765 -3.40 28.71 -23.17
CA LEU A 765 -4.20 29.34 -22.12
C LEU A 765 -5.10 30.48 -22.63
N SER A 766 -4.87 30.99 -23.84
CA SER A 766 -5.76 31.99 -24.44
C SER A 766 -7.10 31.40 -24.88
N LYS A 767 -7.18 30.07 -25.03
CA LYS A 767 -8.42 29.35 -25.31
C LYS A 767 -9.20 29.12 -24.03
N GLN A 768 -9.93 30.16 -23.67
CA GLN A 768 -10.78 30.19 -22.50
C GLN A 768 -12.25 30.42 -22.86
N ILE A 769 -13.13 30.04 -21.95
CA ILE A 769 -14.56 30.31 -22.03
C ILE A 769 -15.07 30.88 -20.71
N ASP A 770 -15.86 31.94 -20.81
CA ASP A 770 -16.52 32.54 -19.66
C ASP A 770 -17.93 31.97 -19.47
N SER A 771 -18.34 31.86 -18.21
CA SER A 771 -19.71 31.52 -17.84
C SER A 771 -20.64 32.73 -17.90
N ASN A 772 -21.94 32.49 -17.71
CA ASN A 772 -22.86 33.52 -17.26
C ASN A 772 -22.40 34.12 -15.91
N ILE A 773 -22.85 35.35 -15.62
CA ILE A 773 -22.66 35.97 -14.30
C ILE A 773 -23.85 35.61 -13.42
N ILE A 774 -23.58 35.14 -12.19
CA ILE A 774 -24.61 34.98 -11.15
C ILE A 774 -24.47 36.07 -10.09
N GLN A 775 -25.58 36.42 -9.44
CA GLN A 775 -25.63 37.46 -8.41
C GLN A 775 -25.87 36.83 -7.05
N ILE A 776 -25.01 37.14 -6.09
CA ILE A 776 -25.06 36.68 -4.70
C ILE A 776 -25.23 37.90 -3.79
N THR A 777 -26.31 37.96 -3.02
CA THR A 777 -26.51 38.99 -2.00
C THR A 777 -25.90 38.53 -0.68
N VAL A 778 -24.87 39.22 -0.21
CA VAL A 778 -24.22 38.95 1.07
C VAL A 778 -24.81 39.88 2.12
N VAL A 779 -25.36 39.32 3.19
CA VAL A 779 -25.99 40.09 4.29
C VAL A 779 -25.19 39.98 5.58
N GLU A 780 -25.33 40.98 6.45
CA GLU A 780 -24.68 40.99 7.76
C GLU A 780 -25.17 39.78 8.60
N PRO A 781 -24.26 39.04 9.27
CA PRO A 781 -24.65 38.00 10.22
C PRO A 781 -25.47 38.60 11.37
N THR A 782 -26.54 37.92 11.79
CA THR A 782 -27.41 38.38 12.90
C THR A 782 -27.61 37.29 13.93
N GLY A 783 -28.05 37.67 15.14
CA GLY A 783 -28.28 36.71 16.23
C GLY A 783 -27.04 35.87 16.54
N VAL A 784 -27.23 34.55 16.60
CA VAL A 784 -26.14 33.59 16.91
C VAL A 784 -25.01 33.65 15.89
N ASP A 785 -25.32 33.92 14.61
CA ASP A 785 -24.30 33.98 13.56
C ASP A 785 -23.40 35.21 13.70
N ARG A 786 -23.92 36.31 14.25
CA ARG A 786 -23.10 37.48 14.57
C ARG A 786 -22.06 37.17 15.64
N ASP A 787 -22.46 36.41 16.66
CA ASP A 787 -21.58 36.06 17.78
C ASP A 787 -20.52 35.04 17.33
N VAL A 788 -20.89 34.05 16.51
CA VAL A 788 -19.94 33.11 15.89
C VAL A 788 -18.99 33.81 14.93
N TRP A 789 -19.50 34.71 14.10
CA TRP A 789 -18.67 35.51 13.19
C TRP A 789 -17.61 36.33 13.92
N ALA A 790 -17.98 36.99 15.03
CA ALA A 790 -17.05 37.74 15.85
C ALA A 790 -15.92 36.84 16.41
N LEU A 791 -16.24 35.60 16.80
CA LEU A 791 -15.24 34.64 17.28
C LEU A 791 -14.33 34.15 16.17
N ILE A 792 -14.86 33.86 14.97
CA ILE A 792 -14.07 33.47 13.80
C ILE A 792 -13.01 34.53 13.50
N ARG A 793 -13.42 35.82 13.44
CA ARG A 793 -12.50 36.94 13.19
C ARG A 793 -11.50 37.16 14.32
N ALA A 794 -11.95 37.06 15.57
CA ALA A 794 -11.07 37.25 16.73
C ALA A 794 -9.98 36.18 16.82
N GLN A 795 -10.27 34.96 16.39
CA GLN A 795 -9.36 33.81 16.49
C GLN A 795 -8.64 33.47 15.18
N ARG A 796 -8.86 34.26 14.11
CA ARG A 796 -8.31 34.03 12.77
C ARG A 796 -8.65 32.64 12.21
N LEU A 797 -9.91 32.24 12.31
CA LEU A 797 -10.40 30.92 11.90
C LEU A 797 -10.94 30.89 10.46
N GLU A 798 -10.74 31.95 9.68
CA GLU A 798 -11.29 32.10 8.33
C GLU A 798 -10.92 30.97 7.37
N PRO A 799 -9.67 30.46 7.33
CA PRO A 799 -9.30 29.35 6.46
C PRO A 799 -10.00 28.02 6.78
N PHE A 800 -10.67 27.93 7.93
CA PHE A 800 -11.23 26.69 8.49
C PHE A 800 -12.74 26.56 8.32
N LEU A 801 -13.33 27.32 7.39
CA LEU A 801 -14.73 27.22 6.99
C LEU A 801 -14.89 26.53 5.63
N THR A 802 -13.92 25.70 5.25
CA THR A 802 -13.90 24.99 3.97
C THR A 802 -13.18 23.65 4.11
N ARG A 803 -13.50 22.70 3.23
CA ARG A 803 -12.75 21.44 3.06
C ARG A 803 -11.25 21.65 2.75
N GLU A 804 -10.87 22.83 2.28
CA GLU A 804 -9.47 23.20 2.05
C GLU A 804 -8.69 23.46 3.34
N ALA A 805 -9.34 23.50 4.51
CA ALA A 805 -8.73 23.64 5.84
C ALA A 805 -7.48 22.77 6.05
N ARG A 806 -7.51 21.52 5.56
CA ARG A 806 -6.40 20.56 5.66
C ARG A 806 -5.14 20.96 4.89
N LEU A 807 -5.25 21.92 3.97
CA LEU A 807 -4.15 22.42 3.13
C LEU A 807 -3.45 23.63 3.76
N PHE A 808 -3.97 24.15 4.88
CA PHE A 808 -3.34 25.27 5.58
C PHE A 808 -2.36 24.79 6.65
N PRO A 809 -1.18 25.43 6.77
CA PRO A 809 -0.27 25.17 7.86
C PRO A 809 -0.95 25.46 9.20
N ASN A 810 -0.69 24.63 10.21
CA ASN A 810 -1.27 24.71 11.57
C ASN A 810 -2.76 24.35 11.71
N ALA A 811 -3.36 23.64 10.75
CA ALA A 811 -4.76 23.22 10.86
C ALA A 811 -5.09 22.47 12.16
N GLN A 812 -4.15 21.65 12.65
CA GLN A 812 -4.31 20.91 13.91
C GLN A 812 -4.39 21.82 15.15
N GLY A 813 -3.67 22.95 15.16
CA GLY A 813 -3.67 23.90 16.28
C GLY A 813 -5.00 24.62 16.46
N SER A 814 -5.77 24.79 15.38
CA SER A 814 -7.08 25.44 15.38
C SER A 814 -8.24 24.49 15.63
N LEU A 815 -8.05 23.16 15.55
CA LEU A 815 -9.13 22.18 15.70
C LEU A 815 -9.92 22.30 17.01
N ALA A 816 -9.25 22.63 18.13
CA ALA A 816 -9.92 22.74 19.43
C ALA A 816 -10.90 23.91 19.44
N GLN A 817 -10.49 25.04 18.84
CA GLN A 817 -11.27 26.27 18.73
C GLN A 817 -12.47 26.07 17.81
N ILE A 818 -12.25 25.36 16.71
CA ILE A 818 -13.28 25.06 15.72
C ILE A 818 -14.33 24.10 16.29
N ARG A 819 -13.92 23.04 17.00
CA ARG A 819 -14.85 22.13 17.71
C ARG A 819 -15.63 22.84 18.82
N TYR A 820 -15.02 23.82 19.48
CA TYR A 820 -15.73 24.66 20.43
C TYR A 820 -16.87 25.42 19.77
N LEU A 821 -16.67 26.02 18.59
CA LEU A 821 -17.72 26.74 17.87
C LEU A 821 -18.92 25.84 17.53
N VAL A 822 -18.67 24.61 17.05
CA VAL A 822 -19.73 23.63 16.76
C VAL A 822 -20.56 23.32 18.01
N SER A 823 -19.88 23.05 19.14
CA SER A 823 -20.56 22.68 20.37
C SER A 823 -21.28 23.86 21.05
N ALA A 824 -20.71 25.06 20.99
CA ALA A 824 -21.24 26.24 21.66
C ALA A 824 -22.38 26.88 20.87
N PHE A 825 -22.37 26.75 19.54
CA PHE A 825 -23.31 27.41 18.64
C PHE A 825 -23.90 26.45 17.59
N PRO A 826 -24.50 25.31 18.00
CA PRO A 826 -24.93 24.25 17.06
C PRO A 826 -25.97 24.70 16.03
N ASN A 827 -26.65 25.83 16.28
CA ASN A 827 -27.67 26.39 15.40
C ASN A 827 -27.12 27.49 14.46
N SER A 828 -25.82 27.73 14.45
CA SER A 828 -25.22 28.73 13.56
C SER A 828 -25.14 28.22 12.12
N THR A 829 -25.37 29.12 11.17
CA THR A 829 -25.23 28.88 9.73
C THR A 829 -23.82 28.44 9.34
N TYR A 830 -22.79 28.78 10.12
CA TYR A 830 -21.41 28.37 9.85
C TYR A 830 -21.09 26.91 10.23
N VAL A 831 -21.89 26.29 11.11
CA VAL A 831 -21.58 24.96 11.69
C VAL A 831 -21.41 23.87 10.63
N PRO A 832 -22.29 23.71 9.63
CA PRO A 832 -22.12 22.64 8.63
C PRO A 832 -20.78 22.72 7.89
N TYR A 833 -20.30 23.94 7.61
CA TYR A 833 -19.02 24.16 6.92
C TYR A 833 -17.82 23.94 7.83
N ILE A 834 -17.96 24.30 9.10
CA ILE A 834 -16.99 23.99 10.14
C ILE A 834 -16.83 22.47 10.28
N GLU A 835 -17.94 21.73 10.33
CA GLU A 835 -17.91 20.27 10.42
C GLU A 835 -17.26 19.65 9.18
N GLU A 836 -17.53 20.18 7.99
CA GLU A 836 -16.85 19.77 6.75
C GLU A 836 -15.33 19.99 6.84
N ALA A 837 -14.90 21.13 7.39
CA ALA A 837 -13.48 21.44 7.62
C ALA A 837 -12.83 20.48 8.65
N VAL A 838 -13.48 20.23 9.78
CA VAL A 838 -13.01 19.28 10.81
C VAL A 838 -12.86 17.88 10.21
N ASN A 839 -13.86 17.42 9.46
CA ASN A 839 -13.80 16.12 8.78
C ASN A 839 -12.66 16.07 7.76
N ALA A 840 -12.43 17.15 7.01
CA ALA A 840 -11.34 17.22 6.05
C ALA A 840 -9.95 17.19 6.70
N VAL A 841 -9.77 17.89 7.83
CA VAL A 841 -8.51 17.90 8.61
C VAL A 841 -8.26 16.57 9.31
N CYS A 842 -9.32 15.93 9.84
CA CYS A 842 -9.22 14.68 10.58
C CYS A 842 -9.23 13.42 9.71
N LYS A 843 -9.46 13.54 8.39
CA LYS A 843 -9.44 12.41 7.48
C LYS A 843 -8.04 11.77 7.46
N GLY A 844 -7.93 10.56 8.03
CA GLY A 844 -6.66 9.83 8.14
C GLY A 844 -5.86 10.10 9.43
N HIS A 845 -6.42 10.83 10.40
CA HIS A 845 -5.77 11.18 11.67
C HIS A 845 -6.62 10.81 12.89
N PHE A 846 -7.22 9.62 12.91
CA PHE A 846 -8.10 9.17 14.01
C PHE A 846 -7.34 8.84 15.31
N ASP A 847 -6.03 8.64 15.21
CA ASP A 847 -5.07 8.46 16.29
C ASP A 847 -4.95 9.71 17.18
N GLN A 848 -5.19 10.89 16.60
CA GLN A 848 -5.18 12.13 17.36
C GLN A 848 -6.45 12.25 18.20
N LEU A 849 -6.29 12.42 19.51
CA LEU A 849 -7.40 12.56 20.47
C LEU A 849 -8.42 13.63 20.03
N ILE A 850 -7.95 14.70 19.38
CA ILE A 850 -8.76 15.82 18.89
C ILE A 850 -9.61 15.49 17.64
N CYS A 851 -9.26 14.42 16.93
CA CYS A 851 -10.00 13.92 15.78
C CYS A 851 -10.98 12.79 16.13
N SER A 852 -10.92 12.28 17.36
CA SER A 852 -11.90 11.31 17.86
C SER A 852 -13.31 11.92 17.95
N PRO A 853 -14.36 11.19 17.54
CA PRO A 853 -15.75 11.60 17.75
C PRO A 853 -16.12 11.77 19.23
N HIS A 854 -15.35 11.17 20.16
CA HIS A 854 -15.56 11.29 21.61
C HIS A 854 -14.92 12.53 22.25
N PHE A 855 -14.07 13.28 21.52
CA PHE A 855 -13.38 14.47 22.05
C PHE A 855 -14.35 15.50 22.63
N THR A 856 -15.45 15.73 21.92
CA THR A 856 -16.52 16.67 22.27
C THR A 856 -17.20 16.32 23.58
N GLN A 857 -17.31 15.02 23.93
CA GLN A 857 -18.01 14.56 25.13
C GLN A 857 -17.13 14.59 26.38
N ILE A 858 -15.83 14.31 26.24
CA ILE A 858 -14.93 14.07 27.39
C ILE A 858 -14.07 15.30 27.70
N PHE A 859 -13.45 15.91 26.69
CA PHE A 859 -12.38 16.89 26.90
C PHE A 859 -12.84 18.32 26.66
N LEU A 860 -13.83 18.53 25.79
CA LEU A 860 -14.33 19.87 25.50
C LEU A 860 -14.85 20.62 26.74
N PRO A 861 -15.59 20.01 27.69
CA PRO A 861 -16.02 20.71 28.91
C PRO A 861 -14.85 21.23 29.77
N LEU A 862 -13.69 20.56 29.75
CA LEU A 862 -12.49 20.99 30.47
C LEU A 862 -11.80 22.17 29.77
N ILE A 863 -11.73 22.14 28.45
CA ILE A 863 -11.17 23.23 27.63
C ILE A 863 -12.04 24.49 27.75
N VAL A 864 -13.38 24.34 27.67
CA VAL A 864 -14.32 25.45 27.84
C VAL A 864 -14.19 26.09 29.22
N LYS A 865 -14.02 25.28 30.26
CA LYS A 865 -13.81 25.79 31.63
C LYS A 865 -12.50 26.56 31.75
N TRP A 866 -11.42 26.08 31.14
CA TRP A 866 -10.12 26.77 31.11
C TRP A 866 -10.22 28.12 30.37
N TRP A 867 -10.89 28.15 29.22
CA TRP A 867 -11.09 29.36 28.42
C TRP A 867 -11.94 30.42 29.12
N SER A 868 -13.03 30.00 29.78
CA SER A 868 -13.92 30.91 30.53
C SER A 868 -13.25 31.61 31.72
N THR A 869 -12.08 31.14 32.15
CA THR A 869 -11.31 31.71 33.27
C THR A 869 -10.12 32.58 32.83
N THR A 870 -9.79 32.62 31.53
CA THR A 870 -8.66 33.37 30.97
C THR A 870 -9.07 34.59 30.13
N GLN A 871 -10.36 34.83 29.95
CA GLN A 871 -10.93 36.12 29.55
C GLN A 871 -11.52 36.81 30.78
#